data_AF-A0A835WVH8-F1
#
_entry.id   AF-A0A835WVH8-F1
#
_cell.length_a   1.000
_cell.length_b   1.000
_cell.length_c   1.000
_cell.angle_alpha   90.00
_cell.angle_beta   90.00
_cell.angle_gamma   90.00
#
_symmetry.space_group_name_H-M   'P 1'
#
loop_
_entity.id
_entity.type
_entity.pdbx_description
1 polymer ?
#
loop_
_entity_poly.entity_id
_entity_poly.type
_entity_poly.pdbx_seq_one_letter_code
_entity_poly.pdbx_strand_id
1 'polypeptide(L)'
;MRRKWTPALDGTGPGGVTLDLSGGWYDAGDHLKLHLPLGVSVSLLAYGALTFEAAYRAAGQWDTAVRNLDWVASYIAKCHIAASDTPAYNKFVAQIGDVATDHNTWWGRPEQQPENGAQGSAGYRPVWLITAGGGKGADIVAEAVASLASVSLLLKRPGAYSNSTKAASFLTRAKQLFEFAKTLNSGVWAPPEGQNAYPSSSSNDDMAWAAAWLCRADVDAGASANTSTACGAAVSYWKPFIGNVGVYGDVNWDRMAGMAAVLLRDVGAGTATDLATYNTAINNIMKRWLIPASQACIAGAALPCYTPGGLVWRDGWGSNRHTANAALVALAAARGEGGAGLEVAYSTRVDRHCWARSQIDYMLGSNPQSQSYVVGYKPTSAHKAPEKPHHRSSSCATNYATPCGWTALDNAGPNPSVLQGALVGGPDRYDAYTDNRRDYVKNEVALDFNAGYTGALAALSGLDAAISKAGCTWTSYCAMTCTVADASPSPSPSPFPPSPPSPKPPSPAPPSPSPSPKPSPSPTSSPTPSPSPSPSPSSSPSPSPSPSPSPTPATCSLSDWACVACGNSWVLDPTSCRTCVATLRAKGLDAGKCINSCTGIATAGLQTVCFGTCVPNAAAKGVDWACNQLCGATLLVGIDPARSQQCGTCILGASNPWDCSNCITVTSGLSDAATARASCMSCLTTTTIGGYACGECNKLATATARSTCQTCVAGGKGVWECSQPSAGRRRLLRKNLSA
;
A
#
# COMPACT_ATOMS: atom_id res chain seq x y z
N MET A 1 -14.83 18.30 15.00
CA MET A 1 -16.25 18.07 14.65
C MET A 1 -16.47 16.57 14.49
N ARG A 2 -17.15 15.91 15.44
CA ARG A 2 -17.60 14.52 15.32
C ARG A 2 -19.03 14.55 14.79
N ARG A 3 -19.21 14.73 13.47
CA ARG A 3 -20.48 14.30 12.85
C ARG A 3 -20.38 12.79 12.69
N LYS A 4 -21.45 12.10 13.08
CA LYS A 4 -21.64 10.67 12.82
C LYS A 4 -21.35 10.46 11.34
N TRP A 5 -20.25 9.79 11.03
CA TRP A 5 -20.06 9.14 9.74
C TRP A 5 -21.26 8.23 9.60
N THR A 6 -22.27 8.62 8.82
CA THR A 6 -23.16 7.63 8.21
C THR A 6 -22.22 6.84 7.33
N PRO A 7 -21.84 5.60 7.71
CA PRO A 7 -20.99 4.81 6.85
C PRO A 7 -21.73 4.74 5.51
N ALA A 8 -21.02 5.05 4.43
CA ALA A 8 -21.50 4.69 3.11
C ALA A 8 -22.03 3.25 3.18
N LEU A 9 -23.19 2.97 2.57
CA LEU A 9 -23.78 1.64 2.55
C LEU A 9 -22.91 0.76 1.63
N ASP A 10 -21.74 0.36 2.15
CA ASP A 10 -20.90 -0.66 1.56
C ASP A 10 -21.73 -1.95 1.58
N GLY A 11 -22.40 -2.27 0.48
CA GLY A 11 -23.37 -3.37 0.48
C GLY A 11 -24.41 -3.35 -0.64
N THR A 12 -24.38 -2.37 -1.54
CA THR A 12 -25.36 -2.32 -2.64
C THR A 12 -24.70 -2.15 -4.02
N GLY A 13 -23.50 -2.70 -4.18
CA GLY A 13 -22.88 -2.87 -5.50
C GLY A 13 -23.62 -3.89 -6.36
N PRO A 14 -23.47 -3.88 -7.70
CA PRO A 14 -24.19 -4.76 -8.63
C PRO A 14 -23.90 -6.27 -8.47
N GLY A 15 -23.04 -6.66 -7.52
CA GLY A 15 -22.74 -8.05 -7.16
C GLY A 15 -23.77 -8.74 -6.25
N GLY A 16 -24.86 -8.07 -5.87
CA GLY A 16 -26.04 -8.75 -5.30
C GLY A 16 -25.91 -9.30 -3.88
N VAL A 17 -24.99 -8.77 -3.06
CA VAL A 17 -24.91 -9.13 -1.63
C VAL A 17 -25.77 -8.16 -0.83
N THR A 18 -27.02 -8.52 -0.53
CA THR A 18 -27.92 -7.73 0.36
C THR A 18 -27.50 -7.88 1.83
N LEU A 19 -26.28 -7.45 2.18
CA LEU A 19 -25.75 -7.46 3.55
C LEU A 19 -25.13 -6.11 3.90
N ASP A 20 -25.21 -5.76 5.18
CA ASP A 20 -24.48 -4.62 5.72
C ASP A 20 -22.98 -4.96 5.82
N LEU A 21 -22.17 -4.39 4.92
CA LEU A 21 -20.70 -4.45 4.96
C LEU A 21 -20.09 -3.09 5.30
N SER A 22 -20.84 -2.22 5.99
CA SER A 22 -20.31 -0.98 6.54
C SER A 22 -19.27 -1.22 7.63
N GLY A 23 -18.31 -0.29 7.74
CA GLY A 23 -17.20 -0.33 8.68
C GLY A 23 -15.86 -0.59 7.98
N GLY A 24 -14.85 -1.02 8.74
CA GLY A 24 -13.50 -1.21 8.20
C GLY A 24 -12.78 0.12 7.97
N TRP A 25 -11.68 0.04 7.22
CA TRP A 25 -10.90 1.19 6.78
C TRP A 25 -10.75 1.18 5.26
N TYR A 26 -10.64 2.37 4.68
CA TYR A 26 -10.12 2.51 3.33
C TYR A 26 -8.60 2.26 3.33
N ASP A 27 -8.10 1.77 2.21
CA ASP A 27 -6.73 1.29 2.09
C ASP A 27 -5.69 2.42 2.18
N ALA A 28 -5.85 3.46 1.37
CA ALA A 28 -4.84 4.50 1.21
C ALA A 28 -5.45 5.89 1.09
N GLY A 29 -5.08 6.63 0.05
CA GLY A 29 -5.71 7.89 -0.33
C GLY A 29 -7.06 7.76 -1.02
N ASP A 30 -7.53 6.53 -1.20
CA ASP A 30 -8.69 6.10 -1.97
C ASP A 30 -9.83 5.63 -1.07
N HIS A 31 -10.91 5.10 -1.67
CA HIS A 31 -12.06 4.58 -0.93
C HIS A 31 -12.30 3.09 -1.21
N LEU A 32 -11.24 2.36 -1.59
CA LEU A 32 -11.24 0.91 -1.72
C LEU A 32 -11.10 0.24 -0.36
N LYS A 33 -11.70 -0.94 -0.21
CA LYS A 33 -11.51 -1.81 0.97
C LYS A 33 -10.90 -3.11 0.52
N LEU A 34 -9.57 -3.19 0.65
CA LEU A 34 -8.72 -4.27 0.14
C LEU A 34 -8.33 -5.17 1.31
N HIS A 35 -8.84 -6.40 1.37
CA HIS A 35 -8.74 -7.20 2.60
C HIS A 35 -7.34 -7.76 2.87
N LEU A 36 -6.48 -7.89 1.85
CA LEU A 36 -5.08 -8.30 2.03
C LEU A 36 -4.29 -7.28 2.88
N PRO A 37 -4.05 -6.03 2.41
CA PRO A 37 -3.34 -5.04 3.20
C PRO A 37 -4.10 -4.62 4.48
N LEU A 38 -5.43 -4.65 4.47
CA LEU A 38 -6.25 -4.41 5.67
C LEU A 38 -5.94 -5.42 6.77
N GLY A 39 -5.95 -6.72 6.44
CA GLY A 39 -5.75 -7.78 7.42
C GLY A 39 -4.32 -7.82 7.97
N VAL A 40 -3.32 -7.59 7.10
CA VAL A 40 -1.92 -7.42 7.53
C VAL A 40 -1.79 -6.24 8.50
N SER A 41 -2.41 -5.11 8.17
CA SER A 41 -2.33 -3.91 8.99
C SER A 41 -2.97 -4.11 10.37
N VAL A 42 -4.15 -4.70 10.42
CA VAL A 42 -4.85 -5.00 11.69
C VAL A 42 -4.04 -5.96 12.54
N SER A 43 -3.55 -7.05 11.96
CA SER A 43 -2.80 -8.07 12.70
C SER A 43 -1.43 -7.57 13.17
N LEU A 44 -0.73 -6.72 12.39
CA LEU A 44 0.52 -6.06 12.82
C LEU A 44 0.30 -5.01 13.91
N LEU A 45 -0.76 -4.20 13.81
CA LEU A 45 -1.12 -3.25 14.87
C LEU A 45 -1.48 -3.99 16.16
N ALA A 46 -2.23 -5.09 16.06
CA ALA A 46 -2.54 -5.93 17.21
C ALA A 46 -1.30 -6.62 17.77
N TYR A 47 -0.36 -7.06 16.92
CA TYR A 47 0.96 -7.52 17.35
C TYR A 47 1.65 -6.45 18.18
N GLY A 48 1.83 -5.24 17.65
CA GLY A 48 2.48 -4.14 18.36
C GLY A 48 1.81 -3.83 19.71
N ALA A 49 0.48 -3.77 19.75
CA ALA A 49 -0.28 -3.52 20.97
C ALA A 49 -0.11 -4.61 22.02
N LEU A 50 -0.23 -5.89 21.65
CA LEU A 50 -0.09 -7.01 22.60
C LEU A 50 1.36 -7.22 23.05
N THR A 51 2.32 -7.00 22.14
CA THR A 51 3.75 -7.23 22.37
C THR A 51 4.36 -6.11 23.21
N PHE A 52 3.89 -4.87 23.05
CA PHE A 52 4.37 -3.69 23.76
C PHE A 52 3.26 -3.04 24.61
N GLU A 53 2.40 -3.87 25.22
CA GLU A 53 1.21 -3.45 25.98
C GLU A 53 1.52 -2.38 27.03
N ALA A 54 2.62 -2.55 27.78
CA ALA A 54 3.05 -1.59 28.80
C ALA A 54 3.27 -0.18 28.23
N ALA A 55 3.86 -0.07 27.03
CA ALA A 55 4.10 1.22 26.37
C ALA A 55 2.78 1.88 25.92
N TYR A 56 1.85 1.09 25.36
CA TYR A 56 0.51 1.60 25.00
C TYR A 56 -0.27 2.09 26.22
N ARG A 57 -0.18 1.37 27.34
CA ARG A 57 -0.82 1.76 28.60
C ARG A 57 -0.18 3.02 29.18
N ALA A 58 1.15 3.08 29.24
CA ALA A 58 1.87 4.26 29.72
C ALA A 58 1.59 5.51 28.88
N ALA A 59 1.43 5.36 27.56
CA ALA A 59 1.07 6.45 26.65
C ALA A 59 -0.44 6.81 26.65
N GLY A 60 -1.27 6.11 27.44
CA GLY A 60 -2.72 6.28 27.44
C GLY A 60 -3.40 5.91 26.13
N GLN A 61 -2.75 5.10 25.28
CA GLN A 61 -3.23 4.73 23.94
C GLN A 61 -3.84 3.34 23.88
N TRP A 62 -3.80 2.55 24.96
CA TRP A 62 -4.36 1.19 25.00
C TRP A 62 -5.82 1.14 24.53
N ASP A 63 -6.72 1.89 25.19
CA ASP A 63 -8.14 1.85 24.87
C ASP A 63 -8.43 2.40 23.46
N THR A 64 -7.65 3.39 23.00
CA THR A 64 -7.74 3.89 21.61
C THR A 64 -7.38 2.80 20.60
N ALA A 65 -6.31 2.05 20.85
CA ALA A 65 -5.86 0.94 20.02
C ALA A 65 -6.92 -0.18 19.99
N VAL A 66 -7.40 -0.65 21.15
CA VAL A 66 -8.42 -1.71 21.23
C VAL A 66 -9.70 -1.29 20.53
N ARG A 67 -10.19 -0.06 20.74
CA ARG A 67 -11.40 0.44 20.08
C ARG A 67 -11.27 0.47 18.55
N ASN A 68 -10.15 0.98 18.04
CA ASN A 68 -9.93 1.11 16.60
C ASN A 68 -9.77 -0.27 15.94
N LEU A 69 -9.06 -1.21 16.58
CA LEU A 69 -8.90 -2.56 16.06
C LEU A 69 -10.18 -3.39 16.16
N ASP A 70 -10.97 -3.21 17.23
CA ASP A 70 -12.30 -3.80 17.35
C ASP A 70 -13.25 -3.33 16.24
N TRP A 71 -13.22 -2.05 15.89
CA TRP A 71 -14.02 -1.50 14.79
C TRP A 71 -13.77 -2.25 13.47
N VAL A 72 -12.51 -2.51 13.14
CA VAL A 72 -12.15 -3.18 11.89
C VAL A 72 -12.36 -4.68 11.97
N ALA A 73 -12.01 -5.33 13.08
CA ALA A 73 -12.27 -6.75 13.28
C ALA A 73 -13.79 -7.05 13.22
N SER A 74 -14.63 -6.14 13.72
CA SER A 74 -16.08 -6.24 13.58
C SER A 74 -16.52 -6.22 12.12
N TYR A 75 -15.88 -5.37 11.29
CA TYR A 75 -16.11 -5.36 9.85
C TYR A 75 -15.62 -6.64 9.17
N ILE A 76 -14.42 -7.12 9.49
CA ILE A 76 -13.88 -8.39 8.96
C ILE A 76 -14.81 -9.56 9.33
N ALA A 77 -15.38 -9.56 10.54
CA ALA A 77 -16.37 -10.55 10.96
C ALA A 77 -17.69 -10.46 10.16
N LYS A 78 -18.13 -9.26 9.74
CA LYS A 78 -19.26 -9.09 8.80
C LYS A 78 -18.92 -9.64 7.41
N CYS A 79 -17.68 -9.47 6.97
CA CYS A 79 -17.18 -9.98 5.68
C CYS A 79 -17.11 -11.51 5.59
N HIS A 80 -17.17 -12.21 6.73
CA HIS A 80 -17.43 -13.65 6.78
C HIS A 80 -18.93 -13.94 6.63
N ILE A 81 -19.43 -13.66 5.43
CA ILE A 81 -20.86 -13.55 5.09
C ILE A 81 -21.62 -14.88 5.13
N ALA A 82 -20.90 -16.00 5.06
CA ALA A 82 -21.44 -17.33 5.34
C ALA A 82 -20.47 -18.01 6.30
N ALA A 83 -20.83 -18.07 7.58
CA ALA A 83 -20.03 -18.71 8.62
C ALA A 83 -20.54 -20.13 8.86
N SER A 84 -19.63 -21.11 8.77
CA SER A 84 -19.97 -22.52 8.93
C SER A 84 -18.78 -23.31 9.47
N ASP A 85 -19.05 -24.32 10.29
CA ASP A 85 -18.06 -25.31 10.69
C ASP A 85 -17.74 -26.29 9.55
N THR A 86 -18.56 -26.34 8.49
CA THR A 86 -18.25 -27.04 7.24
C THR A 86 -17.39 -26.12 6.35
N PRO A 87 -16.08 -26.38 6.17
CA PRO A 87 -15.18 -25.42 5.54
C PRO A 87 -15.63 -24.94 4.16
N ALA A 88 -16.13 -25.85 3.32
CA ALA A 88 -16.56 -25.56 1.95
C ALA A 88 -17.81 -24.66 1.84
N TYR A 89 -18.56 -24.46 2.93
CA TYR A 89 -19.75 -23.59 2.94
C TYR A 89 -19.41 -22.14 3.30
N ASN A 90 -18.18 -21.87 3.72
CA ASN A 90 -17.75 -20.54 4.07
C ASN A 90 -17.63 -19.64 2.82
N LYS A 91 -17.93 -18.35 3.02
CA LYS A 91 -17.72 -17.30 2.02
C LYS A 91 -17.15 -16.07 2.70
N PHE A 92 -16.19 -15.43 2.06
CA PHE A 92 -15.53 -14.24 2.59
C PHE A 92 -15.47 -13.12 1.54
N VAL A 93 -15.57 -11.85 1.95
CA VAL A 93 -15.42 -10.70 1.05
C VAL A 93 -13.93 -10.45 0.80
N ALA A 94 -13.47 -10.53 -0.45
CA ALA A 94 -12.09 -10.20 -0.81
C ALA A 94 -11.86 -8.70 -0.89
N GLN A 95 -12.80 -7.98 -1.49
CA GLN A 95 -12.61 -6.58 -1.85
C GLN A 95 -13.95 -5.90 -2.10
N ILE A 96 -14.02 -4.62 -1.71
CA ILE A 96 -15.13 -3.72 -2.03
C ILE A 96 -14.59 -2.52 -2.82
N GLY A 97 -15.17 -2.28 -3.99
CA GLY A 97 -14.73 -1.28 -4.95
C GLY A 97 -13.72 -1.84 -5.96
N ASP A 98 -13.76 -1.34 -7.19
CA ASP A 98 -12.72 -1.60 -8.19
C ASP A 98 -11.82 -0.38 -8.37
N VAL A 99 -10.54 -0.64 -8.66
CA VAL A 99 -9.51 0.39 -8.80
C VAL A 99 -9.87 1.41 -9.88
N ALA A 100 -10.36 0.97 -11.04
CA ALA A 100 -10.54 1.87 -12.17
C ALA A 100 -11.65 2.89 -11.89
N THR A 101 -12.77 2.44 -11.32
CA THR A 101 -13.86 3.34 -10.94
C THR A 101 -13.45 4.25 -9.80
N ASP A 102 -13.00 3.68 -8.67
CA ASP A 102 -12.69 4.46 -7.48
C ASP A 102 -11.59 5.50 -7.77
N HIS A 103 -10.57 5.09 -8.53
CA HIS A 103 -9.43 5.98 -8.79
C HIS A 103 -9.68 7.00 -9.88
N ASN A 104 -10.44 6.69 -10.93
CA ASN A 104 -10.55 7.56 -12.11
C ASN A 104 -11.86 8.33 -12.22
N THR A 105 -12.90 7.96 -11.45
CA THR A 105 -14.22 8.60 -11.57
C THR A 105 -14.58 9.45 -10.34
N TRP A 106 -13.80 9.34 -9.25
CA TRP A 106 -14.05 10.08 -8.03
C TRP A 106 -12.77 10.62 -7.37
N TRP A 107 -12.76 11.94 -7.16
CA TRP A 107 -11.87 12.59 -6.20
C TRP A 107 -12.72 13.49 -5.33
N GLY A 108 -12.93 13.13 -4.06
CA GLY A 108 -13.83 13.86 -3.20
C GLY A 108 -13.96 13.23 -1.83
N ARG A 109 -14.93 13.70 -1.05
CA ARG A 109 -15.21 13.11 0.27
C ARG A 109 -15.88 11.75 0.11
N PRO A 110 -15.55 10.73 0.92
CA PRO A 110 -16.16 9.41 0.79
C PRO A 110 -17.68 9.44 1.03
N GLU A 111 -18.17 10.25 1.96
CA GLU A 111 -19.60 10.42 2.26
C GLU A 111 -20.40 11.19 1.18
N GLN A 112 -19.72 11.71 0.17
CA GLN A 112 -20.34 12.36 -1.00
C GLN A 112 -20.19 11.51 -2.27
N GLN A 113 -19.45 10.40 -2.21
CA GLN A 113 -19.35 9.48 -3.33
C GLN A 113 -20.74 8.88 -3.59
N PRO A 114 -21.25 8.93 -4.84
CA PRO A 114 -22.49 8.25 -5.16
C PRO A 114 -22.41 6.77 -4.78
N GLU A 115 -23.56 6.15 -4.52
CA GLU A 115 -23.67 4.72 -4.26
C GLU A 115 -24.59 4.10 -5.32
N ASN A 116 -24.61 2.77 -5.43
CA ASN A 116 -25.54 2.06 -6.33
C ASN A 116 -25.38 2.41 -7.83
N GLY A 117 -24.19 2.86 -8.23
CA GLY A 117 -23.91 3.25 -9.60
C GLY A 117 -23.69 2.05 -10.53
N ALA A 118 -24.01 2.23 -11.81
CA ALA A 118 -23.66 1.28 -12.87
C ALA A 118 -22.14 1.26 -13.11
N GLN A 119 -21.61 0.15 -13.63
CA GLN A 119 -20.17 -0.02 -13.93
C GLN A 119 -19.59 1.17 -14.69
N GLY A 120 -18.48 1.71 -14.19
CA GLY A 120 -17.82 2.90 -14.74
C GLY A 120 -18.37 4.25 -14.24
N SER A 121 -19.38 4.28 -13.36
CA SER A 121 -19.83 5.50 -12.67
C SER A 121 -19.23 5.60 -11.26
N ALA A 122 -19.13 6.82 -10.71
CA ALA A 122 -18.54 7.07 -9.38
C ALA A 122 -19.17 6.28 -8.22
N GLY A 123 -20.40 5.76 -8.40
CA GLY A 123 -21.07 4.92 -7.42
C GLY A 123 -20.97 3.41 -7.64
N TYR A 124 -20.22 2.95 -8.64
CA TYR A 124 -19.96 1.53 -8.83
C TYR A 124 -18.89 1.05 -7.85
N ARG A 125 -19.35 0.27 -6.87
CA ARG A 125 -18.52 -0.29 -5.79
C ARG A 125 -18.81 -1.79 -5.67
N PRO A 126 -18.27 -2.63 -6.57
CA PRO A 126 -18.55 -4.07 -6.58
C PRO A 126 -18.05 -4.73 -5.29
N VAL A 127 -18.71 -5.82 -4.88
CA VAL A 127 -18.30 -6.66 -3.76
C VAL A 127 -17.88 -8.01 -4.33
N TRP A 128 -16.61 -8.35 -4.22
CA TRP A 128 -16.09 -9.64 -4.70
C TRP A 128 -15.88 -10.60 -3.55
N LEU A 129 -16.18 -11.88 -3.81
CA LEU A 129 -16.23 -12.93 -2.81
C LEU A 129 -15.21 -14.02 -3.10
N ILE A 130 -14.73 -14.64 -2.03
CA ILE A 130 -13.93 -15.86 -1.99
C ILE A 130 -14.88 -17.00 -1.59
N THR A 131 -14.84 -18.09 -2.36
CA THR A 131 -15.65 -19.28 -2.12
C THR A 131 -14.79 -20.52 -2.36
N ALA A 132 -15.13 -21.64 -1.72
CA ALA A 132 -14.38 -22.89 -1.88
C ALA A 132 -14.34 -23.36 -3.36
N GLY A 133 -15.44 -23.19 -4.09
CA GLY A 133 -15.50 -23.53 -5.52
C GLY A 133 -14.61 -22.68 -6.42
N GLY A 134 -14.19 -21.49 -5.96
CA GLY A 134 -13.21 -20.65 -6.66
C GLY A 134 -11.76 -21.14 -6.50
N GLY A 135 -11.47 -21.91 -5.45
CA GLY A 135 -10.17 -22.56 -5.22
C GLY A 135 -8.98 -21.62 -5.09
N LYS A 136 -9.20 -20.34 -4.76
CA LYS A 136 -8.19 -19.29 -4.59
C LYS A 136 -8.63 -18.29 -3.53
N GLY A 137 -7.67 -17.64 -2.88
CA GLY A 137 -7.87 -16.60 -1.87
C GLY A 137 -7.45 -16.97 -0.45
N ALA A 138 -6.52 -17.93 -0.33
CA ALA A 138 -5.97 -18.31 0.97
C ALA A 138 -5.18 -17.15 1.61
N ASP A 139 -4.51 -16.33 0.81
CA ASP A 139 -3.79 -15.11 1.20
C ASP A 139 -4.70 -14.15 1.99
N ILE A 140 -5.81 -13.74 1.39
CA ILE A 140 -6.76 -12.81 2.01
C ILE A 140 -7.48 -13.43 3.21
N VAL A 141 -7.93 -14.68 3.10
CA VAL A 141 -8.67 -15.34 4.18
C VAL A 141 -7.76 -15.58 5.38
N ALA A 142 -6.50 -15.92 5.18
CA ALA A 142 -5.52 -16.07 6.25
C ALA A 142 -5.28 -14.76 7.00
N GLU A 143 -5.20 -13.63 6.31
CA GLU A 143 -5.07 -12.32 6.97
C GLU A 143 -6.32 -11.91 7.76
N ALA A 144 -7.51 -12.35 7.34
CA ALA A 144 -8.73 -12.26 8.15
C ALA A 144 -8.67 -13.11 9.42
N VAL A 145 -8.11 -14.33 9.34
CA VAL A 145 -7.85 -15.20 10.51
C VAL A 145 -6.90 -14.51 11.48
N ALA A 146 -5.75 -14.02 11.00
CA ALA A 146 -4.76 -13.32 11.80
C ALA A 146 -5.36 -12.10 12.52
N SER A 147 -6.17 -11.32 11.80
CA SER A 147 -6.87 -10.15 12.34
C SER A 147 -7.86 -10.52 13.46
N LEU A 148 -8.76 -11.46 13.21
CA LEU A 148 -9.78 -11.86 14.19
C LEU A 148 -9.16 -12.55 15.41
N ALA A 149 -8.16 -13.41 15.19
CA ALA A 149 -7.46 -14.09 16.28
C ALA A 149 -6.69 -13.08 17.16
N SER A 150 -5.89 -12.20 16.56
CA SER A 150 -5.12 -11.19 17.31
C SER A 150 -6.00 -10.19 18.06
N VAL A 151 -7.07 -9.66 17.44
CA VAL A 151 -7.99 -8.74 18.10
C VAL A 151 -8.82 -9.43 19.18
N SER A 152 -9.12 -10.74 19.05
CA SER A 152 -9.72 -11.49 20.14
C SER A 152 -8.86 -11.48 21.41
N LEU A 153 -7.54 -11.51 21.27
CA LEU A 153 -6.63 -11.44 22.42
C LEU A 153 -6.62 -10.06 23.05
N LEU A 154 -6.65 -8.99 22.24
CA LEU A 154 -6.79 -7.61 22.75
C LEU A 154 -8.08 -7.41 23.55
N LEU A 155 -9.21 -7.89 23.03
CA LEU A 155 -10.51 -7.77 23.69
C LEU A 155 -10.63 -8.57 25.00
N LYS A 156 -9.74 -9.54 25.25
CA LYS A 156 -9.66 -10.25 26.53
C LYS A 156 -8.88 -9.49 27.59
N ARG A 157 -8.06 -8.50 27.21
CA ARG A 157 -7.23 -7.74 28.14
C ARG A 157 -8.06 -6.66 28.84
N PRO A 158 -7.76 -6.34 30.11
CA PRO A 158 -8.47 -5.29 30.84
C PRO A 158 -8.38 -3.91 30.15
N GLY A 159 -9.51 -3.20 30.08
CA GLY A 159 -9.63 -1.87 29.47
C GLY A 159 -11.09 -1.48 29.24
N ALA A 160 -11.34 -0.24 28.84
CA ALA A 160 -12.69 0.30 28.61
C ALA A 160 -13.44 -0.43 27.47
N TYR A 161 -12.70 -1.07 26.56
CA TYR A 161 -13.22 -1.81 25.41
C TYR A 161 -13.05 -3.34 25.53
N SER A 162 -12.71 -3.85 26.73
CA SER A 162 -12.66 -5.29 27.00
C SER A 162 -14.02 -5.95 26.72
N ASN A 163 -14.04 -7.05 25.97
CA ASN A 163 -15.27 -7.77 25.62
C ASN A 163 -14.99 -9.25 25.32
N SER A 164 -15.01 -10.08 26.36
CA SER A 164 -14.72 -11.53 26.26
C SER A 164 -15.71 -12.30 25.37
N THR A 165 -16.98 -11.90 25.34
CA THR A 165 -18.00 -12.54 24.48
C THR A 165 -17.69 -12.30 23.00
N LYS A 166 -17.38 -11.05 22.65
CA LYS A 166 -17.00 -10.71 21.27
C LYS A 166 -15.66 -11.32 20.88
N ALA A 167 -14.70 -11.34 21.81
CA ALA A 167 -13.44 -12.05 21.63
C ALA A 167 -13.65 -13.53 21.29
N ALA A 168 -14.51 -14.24 22.04
CA ALA A 168 -14.84 -15.63 21.77
C ALA A 168 -15.47 -15.81 20.38
N SER A 169 -16.39 -14.90 20.00
CA SER A 169 -17.00 -14.91 18.66
C SER A 169 -15.97 -14.71 17.54
N PHE A 170 -15.03 -13.77 17.70
CA PHE A 170 -13.95 -13.56 16.74
C PHE A 170 -13.02 -14.76 16.62
N LEU A 171 -12.66 -15.38 17.74
CA LEU A 171 -11.81 -16.57 17.71
C LEU A 171 -12.51 -17.77 17.05
N THR A 172 -13.82 -17.96 17.28
CA THR A 172 -14.60 -18.98 16.56
C THR A 172 -14.60 -18.74 15.06
N ARG A 173 -14.85 -17.50 14.62
CA ARG A 173 -14.80 -17.14 13.19
C ARG A 173 -13.40 -17.32 12.59
N ALA A 174 -12.35 -16.95 13.33
CA ALA A 174 -10.97 -17.17 12.91
C ALA A 174 -10.68 -18.67 12.66
N LYS A 175 -11.16 -19.56 13.54
CA LYS A 175 -11.02 -21.01 13.37
C LYS A 175 -11.78 -21.52 12.13
N GLN A 176 -13.02 -21.08 11.93
CA GLN A 176 -13.80 -21.43 10.73
C GLN A 176 -13.13 -20.95 9.43
N LEU A 177 -12.65 -19.70 9.42
CA LEU A 177 -11.95 -19.12 8.28
C LEU A 177 -10.61 -19.80 8.01
N PHE A 178 -9.91 -20.28 9.03
CA PHE A 178 -8.65 -21.01 8.85
C PHE A 178 -8.88 -22.36 8.17
N GLU A 179 -9.89 -23.12 8.59
CA GLU A 179 -10.25 -24.36 7.89
C GLU A 179 -10.78 -24.07 6.47
N PHE A 180 -11.51 -22.98 6.28
CA PHE A 180 -11.91 -22.53 4.95
C PHE A 180 -10.70 -22.20 4.05
N ALA A 181 -9.70 -21.47 4.55
CA ALA A 181 -8.50 -21.11 3.79
C ALA A 181 -7.76 -22.35 3.27
N LYS A 182 -7.72 -23.44 4.06
CA LYS A 182 -7.14 -24.73 3.63
C LYS A 182 -7.83 -25.34 2.41
N THR A 183 -9.10 -25.02 2.16
CA THR A 183 -9.84 -25.50 0.98
C THR A 183 -9.48 -24.76 -0.31
N LEU A 184 -8.73 -23.67 -0.24
CA LEU A 184 -8.45 -22.77 -1.37
C LEU A 184 -7.14 -23.11 -2.11
N ASN A 185 -6.67 -24.37 -2.01
CA ASN A 185 -5.51 -24.91 -2.73
C ASN A 185 -4.22 -24.07 -2.66
N SER A 186 -4.00 -23.31 -1.58
CA SER A 186 -2.92 -22.32 -1.45
C SER A 186 -2.86 -21.32 -2.63
N GLY A 187 -4.00 -21.02 -3.23
CA GLY A 187 -4.10 -20.06 -4.33
C GLY A 187 -4.21 -18.62 -3.83
N VAL A 188 -3.52 -17.70 -4.50
CA VAL A 188 -3.66 -16.26 -4.29
C VAL A 188 -4.91 -15.72 -4.99
N TRP A 189 -5.55 -14.72 -4.40
CA TRP A 189 -6.72 -14.09 -4.99
C TRP A 189 -6.34 -12.97 -5.96
N ALA A 190 -7.19 -12.76 -6.96
CA ALA A 190 -7.16 -11.58 -7.82
C ALA A 190 -8.60 -11.17 -8.13
N PRO A 191 -8.87 -9.86 -8.34
CA PRO A 191 -10.18 -9.41 -8.73
C PRO A 191 -10.60 -10.04 -10.06
N PRO A 192 -11.86 -10.49 -10.21
CA PRO A 192 -12.35 -11.06 -11.47
C PRO A 192 -12.28 -10.10 -12.65
N GLU A 193 -12.30 -8.80 -12.38
CA GLU A 193 -12.30 -7.70 -13.34
C GLU A 193 -11.58 -6.48 -12.75
N GLY A 194 -10.97 -5.65 -13.60
CA GLY A 194 -10.21 -4.47 -13.18
C GLY A 194 -8.75 -4.75 -12.80
N GLN A 195 -8.08 -3.75 -12.25
CA GLN A 195 -6.68 -3.85 -11.82
C GLN A 195 -6.57 -4.49 -10.43
N ASN A 196 -5.55 -5.33 -10.24
CA ASN A 196 -5.17 -5.83 -8.92
C ASN A 196 -4.18 -4.86 -8.28
N ALA A 197 -4.64 -4.05 -7.32
CA ALA A 197 -3.79 -3.09 -6.61
C ALA A 197 -2.75 -3.77 -5.70
N TYR A 198 -3.10 -4.94 -5.14
CA TYR A 198 -2.26 -5.69 -4.19
C TYR A 198 -2.09 -7.13 -4.66
N PRO A 199 -1.32 -7.38 -5.74
CA PRO A 199 -1.09 -8.72 -6.23
C PRO A 199 -0.23 -9.52 -5.25
N SER A 200 -0.84 -10.51 -4.59
CA SER A 200 -0.12 -11.45 -3.73
C SER A 200 0.79 -12.37 -4.54
N SER A 201 2.01 -12.58 -4.04
CA SER A 201 3.02 -13.49 -4.58
C SER A 201 2.95 -14.89 -4.00
N SER A 202 2.35 -15.05 -2.81
CA SER A 202 2.11 -16.33 -2.16
C SER A 202 1.03 -16.20 -1.09
N SER A 203 0.31 -17.29 -0.82
CA SER A 203 -0.55 -17.40 0.37
C SER A 203 0.10 -18.18 1.51
N ASN A 204 1.28 -18.77 1.29
CA ASN A 204 1.86 -19.71 2.24
C ASN A 204 2.31 -19.00 3.53
N ASP A 205 2.80 -17.78 3.38
CA ASP A 205 3.30 -16.96 4.48
C ASP A 205 2.15 -16.33 5.27
N ASP A 206 1.06 -15.92 4.60
CA ASP A 206 -0.17 -15.52 5.28
C ASP A 206 -0.76 -16.70 6.09
N MET A 207 -0.77 -17.91 5.52
CA MET A 207 -1.22 -19.11 6.22
C MET A 207 -0.34 -19.43 7.45
N ALA A 208 0.98 -19.24 7.34
CA ALA A 208 1.89 -19.39 8.48
C ALA A 208 1.62 -18.32 9.56
N TRP A 209 1.36 -17.08 9.16
CA TRP A 209 1.02 -15.98 10.07
C TRP A 209 -0.31 -16.20 10.79
N ALA A 210 -1.35 -16.59 10.05
CA ALA A 210 -2.66 -16.95 10.58
C ALA A 210 -2.56 -18.10 11.60
N ALA A 211 -1.84 -19.16 11.26
CA ALA A 211 -1.64 -20.30 12.14
C ALA A 211 -0.85 -19.91 13.41
N ALA A 212 0.16 -19.04 13.28
CA ALA A 212 0.93 -18.54 14.42
C ALA A 212 0.05 -17.75 15.41
N TRP A 213 -0.91 -16.96 14.91
CA TRP A 213 -1.89 -16.28 15.78
C TRP A 213 -2.84 -17.22 16.49
N LEU A 214 -3.33 -18.26 15.80
CA LEU A 214 -4.15 -19.30 16.43
C LEU A 214 -3.35 -20.08 17.49
N CYS A 215 -2.07 -20.36 17.21
CA CYS A 215 -1.15 -20.95 18.18
C CYS A 215 -0.98 -20.05 19.41
N ARG A 216 -0.72 -18.75 19.22
CA ARG A 216 -0.68 -17.80 20.33
C ARG A 216 -1.98 -17.79 21.12
N ALA A 217 -3.13 -17.85 20.46
CA ALA A 217 -4.42 -17.85 21.14
C ALA A 217 -4.64 -19.11 22.01
N ASP A 218 -4.16 -20.27 21.57
CA ASP A 218 -4.16 -21.50 22.36
C ASP A 218 -3.19 -21.40 23.55
N VAL A 219 -1.97 -20.90 23.32
CA VAL A 219 -0.95 -20.75 24.39
C VAL A 219 -1.39 -19.74 25.45
N ASP A 220 -1.92 -18.57 25.05
CA ASP A 220 -2.48 -17.56 25.96
C ASP A 220 -3.70 -18.12 26.74
N ALA A 221 -4.38 -19.14 26.22
CA ALA A 221 -5.45 -19.85 26.91
C ALA A 221 -4.95 -20.97 27.84
N GLY A 222 -3.64 -21.17 27.95
CA GLY A 222 -3.00 -22.15 28.83
C GLY A 222 -2.65 -23.49 28.17
N ALA A 223 -2.79 -23.62 26.85
CA ALA A 223 -2.33 -24.82 26.15
C ALA A 223 -0.80 -24.88 26.08
N SER A 224 -0.23 -26.08 26.12
CA SER A 224 1.18 -26.27 25.80
C SER A 224 1.42 -26.09 24.31
N ALA A 225 2.40 -25.28 23.94
CA ALA A 225 2.79 -25.04 22.55
C ALA A 225 3.22 -26.32 21.81
N ASN A 226 3.66 -27.35 22.55
CA ASN A 226 4.07 -28.64 21.99
C ASN A 226 2.89 -29.58 21.68
N THR A 227 1.72 -29.36 22.28
CA THR A 227 0.54 -30.23 22.12
C THR A 227 -0.66 -29.50 21.50
N SER A 228 -0.59 -28.18 21.32
CA SER A 228 -1.63 -27.42 20.63
C SER A 228 -1.70 -27.82 19.14
N THR A 229 -2.91 -28.17 18.69
CA THR A 229 -3.19 -28.42 17.27
C THR A 229 -2.88 -27.20 16.41
N ALA A 230 -3.19 -25.99 16.88
CA ALA A 230 -2.91 -24.76 16.14
C ALA A 230 -1.40 -24.52 16.03
N CYS A 231 -0.63 -24.78 17.09
CA CYS A 231 0.83 -24.69 17.04
C CYS A 231 1.45 -25.74 16.10
N GLY A 232 0.95 -26.99 16.13
CA GLY A 232 1.39 -28.03 15.18
C GLY A 232 1.11 -27.66 13.71
N ALA A 233 -0.04 -27.05 13.43
CA ALA A 233 -0.35 -26.51 12.11
C ALA A 233 0.60 -25.36 11.73
N ALA A 234 0.89 -24.45 12.66
CA ALA A 234 1.76 -23.31 12.41
C ALA A 234 3.22 -23.73 12.13
N VAL A 235 3.74 -24.70 12.87
CA VAL A 235 5.04 -25.33 12.58
C VAL A 235 5.02 -25.97 11.18
N SER A 236 3.92 -26.61 10.78
CA SER A 236 3.81 -27.24 9.46
C SER A 236 3.82 -26.22 8.31
N TYR A 237 3.11 -25.10 8.46
CA TYR A 237 3.15 -23.99 7.49
C TYR A 237 4.50 -23.26 7.47
N TRP A 238 5.27 -23.33 8.56
CA TRP A 238 6.61 -22.77 8.59
C TRP A 238 7.64 -23.57 7.78
N LYS A 239 7.56 -24.91 7.82
CA LYS A 239 8.58 -25.80 7.24
C LYS A 239 9.01 -25.46 5.80
N PRO A 240 8.13 -25.08 4.87
CA PRO A 240 8.51 -24.70 3.51
C PRO A 240 9.47 -23.49 3.40
N PHE A 241 9.57 -22.66 4.45
CA PHE A 241 10.48 -21.52 4.47
C PHE A 241 11.90 -21.89 4.91
N ILE A 242 12.12 -23.07 5.48
CA ILE A 242 13.45 -23.48 5.96
C ILE A 242 14.43 -23.54 4.77
N GLY A 243 15.51 -22.77 4.85
CA GLY A 243 16.51 -22.66 3.78
C GLY A 243 16.14 -21.73 2.60
N ASN A 244 14.92 -21.15 2.58
CA ASN A 244 14.45 -20.32 1.46
C ASN A 244 14.50 -18.82 1.74
N VAL A 245 15.72 -18.28 1.92
CA VAL A 245 15.97 -16.91 2.40
C VAL A 245 15.32 -15.81 1.54
N GLY A 246 15.15 -16.05 0.24
CA GLY A 246 14.54 -15.08 -0.69
C GLY A 246 13.05 -14.81 -0.46
N VAL A 247 12.37 -15.62 0.37
CA VAL A 247 10.91 -15.52 0.57
C VAL A 247 10.55 -14.67 1.80
N TYR A 248 11.39 -14.62 2.84
CA TYR A 248 11.08 -13.93 4.11
C TYR A 248 11.99 -12.74 4.44
N GLY A 249 12.91 -12.34 3.56
CA GLY A 249 13.87 -11.27 3.83
C GLY A 249 13.25 -9.88 4.10
N ASP A 250 12.00 -9.67 3.69
CA ASP A 250 11.31 -8.40 3.85
C ASP A 250 9.89 -8.64 4.41
N VAL A 251 9.49 -7.86 5.42
CA VAL A 251 8.13 -7.89 5.98
C VAL A 251 7.29 -6.77 5.37
N ASN A 252 6.17 -7.12 4.75
CA ASN A 252 5.21 -6.18 4.17
C ASN A 252 3.87 -6.90 3.90
N TRP A 253 2.91 -6.21 3.28
CA TRP A 253 1.57 -6.74 3.00
C TRP A 253 1.54 -8.02 2.14
N ASP A 254 2.60 -8.30 1.38
CA ASP A 254 2.75 -9.48 0.53
C ASP A 254 3.60 -10.58 1.19
N ARG A 255 4.25 -10.27 2.32
CA ARG A 255 5.29 -11.12 2.92
C ARG A 255 5.26 -11.07 4.44
N MET A 256 4.61 -12.05 5.05
CA MET A 256 4.40 -12.12 6.50
C MET A 256 5.18 -13.23 7.22
N ALA A 257 5.91 -14.07 6.48
CA ALA A 257 6.68 -15.19 7.05
C ALA A 257 7.70 -14.75 8.10
N GLY A 258 8.31 -13.56 7.93
CA GLY A 258 9.25 -13.01 8.92
C GLY A 258 8.60 -12.74 10.28
N MET A 259 7.37 -12.21 10.28
CA MET A 259 6.62 -11.99 11.52
C MET A 259 6.02 -13.28 12.08
N ALA A 260 5.65 -14.24 11.22
CA ALA A 260 5.30 -15.59 11.66
C ALA A 260 6.46 -16.24 12.43
N ALA A 261 7.70 -16.14 11.94
CA ALA A 261 8.87 -16.65 12.65
C ALA A 261 9.06 -16.00 14.03
N VAL A 262 8.90 -14.67 14.12
CA VAL A 262 8.97 -13.95 15.40
C VAL A 262 7.91 -14.47 16.37
N LEU A 263 6.66 -14.56 15.92
CA LEU A 263 5.55 -14.99 16.78
C LEU A 263 5.67 -16.45 17.21
N LEU A 264 6.05 -17.34 16.31
CA LEU A 264 6.28 -18.77 16.60
C LEU A 264 7.42 -18.98 17.58
N ARG A 265 8.51 -18.23 17.41
CA ARG A 265 9.60 -18.19 18.38
C ARG A 265 9.07 -17.75 19.74
N ASP A 266 8.28 -16.68 19.81
CA ASP A 266 7.86 -16.06 21.07
C ASP A 266 6.86 -16.91 21.87
N VAL A 267 6.08 -17.75 21.21
CA VAL A 267 5.14 -18.68 21.86
C VAL A 267 5.75 -20.07 22.11
N GLY A 268 7.00 -20.28 21.70
CA GLY A 268 7.70 -21.55 21.86
C GLY A 268 7.09 -22.71 21.06
N ALA A 269 6.59 -22.44 19.85
CA ALA A 269 5.96 -23.48 19.03
C ALA A 269 6.98 -24.48 18.46
N GLY A 270 6.77 -25.77 18.70
CA GLY A 270 7.58 -26.84 18.11
C GLY A 270 8.82 -27.23 18.91
N THR A 271 9.70 -28.00 18.28
CA THR A 271 10.91 -28.53 18.91
C THR A 271 12.03 -27.49 19.01
N ALA A 272 13.09 -27.79 19.75
CA ALA A 272 14.31 -26.96 19.77
C ALA A 272 14.89 -26.73 18.35
N THR A 273 14.76 -27.72 17.46
CA THR A 273 15.17 -27.59 16.05
C THR A 273 14.30 -26.59 15.30
N ASP A 274 12.97 -26.64 15.49
CA ASP A 274 12.04 -25.69 14.86
C ASP A 274 12.36 -24.26 15.34
N LEU A 275 12.56 -24.08 16.65
CA LEU A 275 12.93 -22.79 17.25
C LEU A 275 14.24 -22.22 16.67
N ALA A 276 15.24 -23.07 16.42
CA ALA A 276 16.48 -22.66 15.77
C ALA A 276 16.25 -22.16 14.32
N THR A 277 15.27 -22.72 13.61
CA THR A 277 14.94 -22.27 12.25
C THR A 277 14.25 -20.91 12.23
N TYR A 278 13.36 -20.61 13.20
CA TYR A 278 12.78 -19.27 13.33
C TYR A 278 13.87 -18.23 13.60
N ASN A 279 14.78 -18.53 14.52
CA ASN A 279 15.90 -17.64 14.85
C ASN A 279 16.83 -17.43 13.65
N THR A 280 17.08 -18.47 12.85
CA THR A 280 17.85 -18.36 11.61
C THR A 280 17.17 -17.41 10.63
N ALA A 281 15.86 -17.52 10.44
CA ALA A 281 15.12 -16.62 9.55
C ALA A 281 15.14 -15.17 10.05
N ILE A 282 14.88 -14.94 11.34
CA ILE A 282 14.97 -13.62 11.98
C ILE A 282 16.37 -13.02 11.80
N ASN A 283 17.42 -13.80 12.03
CA ASN A 283 18.80 -13.36 11.86
C ASN A 283 19.12 -13.03 10.39
N ASN A 284 18.55 -13.75 9.42
CA ASN A 284 18.71 -13.43 8.01
C ASN A 284 18.01 -12.13 7.61
N ILE A 285 16.82 -11.85 8.16
CA ILE A 285 16.16 -10.54 8.01
C ILE A 285 17.07 -9.46 8.60
N MET A 286 17.59 -9.67 9.81
CA MET A 286 18.47 -8.69 10.45
C MET A 286 19.76 -8.46 9.66
N LYS A 287 20.39 -9.51 9.11
CA LYS A 287 21.57 -9.35 8.23
C LYS A 287 21.28 -8.57 6.95
N ARG A 288 20.05 -8.67 6.42
CA ARG A 288 19.63 -7.93 5.23
C ARG A 288 19.41 -6.45 5.52
N TRP A 289 18.98 -6.08 6.72
CA TRP A 289 18.58 -4.72 7.07
C TRP A 289 19.63 -3.95 7.88
N LEU A 290 20.31 -4.61 8.82
CA LEU A 290 21.44 -4.07 9.59
C LEU A 290 22.72 -4.20 8.76
N ILE A 291 22.71 -3.59 7.59
CA ILE A 291 23.86 -3.54 6.67
C ILE A 291 24.97 -2.64 7.24
N PRO A 292 26.24 -2.83 6.81
CA PRO A 292 27.31 -1.90 7.15
C PRO A 292 27.03 -0.50 6.62
N ALA A 293 27.44 0.53 7.36
CA ALA A 293 27.30 1.94 6.93
C ALA A 293 28.03 2.24 5.60
N SER A 294 29.01 1.42 5.21
CA SER A 294 29.70 1.53 3.92
C SER A 294 28.84 1.12 2.72
N GLN A 295 27.72 0.40 2.92
CA GLN A 295 26.78 0.04 1.86
C GLN A 295 25.84 1.20 1.56
N ALA A 296 26.40 2.24 0.95
CA ALA A 296 25.68 3.45 0.55
C ALA A 296 24.87 3.23 -0.74
N CYS A 297 23.79 4.00 -0.89
CA CYS A 297 22.97 4.04 -2.09
C CYS A 297 23.71 4.73 -3.23
N ILE A 298 24.45 3.93 -4.00
CA ILE A 298 25.09 4.31 -5.26
C ILE A 298 24.42 3.57 -6.43
N ALA A 299 24.63 4.04 -7.66
CA ALA A 299 24.11 3.37 -8.84
C ALA A 299 24.64 1.91 -8.90
N GLY A 300 23.73 0.93 -8.98
CA GLY A 300 24.07 -0.50 -8.99
C GLY A 300 24.35 -1.11 -7.61
N ALA A 301 24.19 -0.37 -6.50
CA ALA A 301 24.32 -0.92 -5.16
C ALA A 301 23.34 -2.07 -4.91
N ALA A 302 23.77 -3.05 -4.12
CA ALA A 302 22.86 -4.05 -3.57
C ALA A 302 21.84 -3.37 -2.64
N LEU A 303 20.60 -3.85 -2.68
CA LEU A 303 19.49 -3.34 -1.87
C LEU A 303 19.19 -4.29 -0.69
N PRO A 304 18.87 -3.75 0.50
CA PRO A 304 18.76 -2.31 0.80
C PRO A 304 20.13 -1.61 0.92
N CYS A 305 20.15 -0.28 0.92
CA CYS A 305 21.35 0.55 1.02
C CYS A 305 21.11 1.77 1.91
N TYR A 306 22.15 2.40 2.46
CA TYR A 306 22.00 3.66 3.20
C TYR A 306 21.90 4.85 2.26
N THR A 307 20.85 5.67 2.39
CA THR A 307 20.83 7.02 1.80
C THR A 307 21.91 7.88 2.44
N PRO A 308 22.36 8.96 1.77
CA PRO A 308 23.28 9.93 2.38
C PRO A 308 22.84 10.45 3.76
N GLY A 309 21.53 10.56 4.01
CA GLY A 309 20.94 11.00 5.27
C GLY A 309 20.76 9.90 6.32
N GLY A 310 21.02 8.63 5.99
CA GLY A 310 21.05 7.52 6.97
C GLY A 310 19.82 6.61 7.01
N LEU A 311 18.90 6.73 6.05
CA LEU A 311 17.78 5.79 5.88
C LEU A 311 18.27 4.51 5.19
N VAL A 312 17.91 3.34 5.70
CA VAL A 312 18.11 2.07 4.99
C VAL A 312 17.02 1.91 3.93
N TRP A 313 17.31 2.35 2.71
CA TRP A 313 16.38 2.40 1.60
C TRP A 313 16.36 1.08 0.82
N ARG A 314 15.14 0.55 0.58
CA ARG A 314 14.91 -0.70 -0.16
C ARG A 314 14.26 -0.48 -1.52
N ASP A 315 13.20 0.30 -1.56
CA ASP A 315 12.32 0.47 -2.72
C ASP A 315 11.80 1.91 -2.77
N GLY A 316 11.46 2.40 -3.96
CA GLY A 316 10.88 3.73 -4.13
C GLY A 316 9.44 3.82 -3.64
N TRP A 317 8.71 2.70 -3.66
CA TRP A 317 7.35 2.60 -3.15
C TRP A 317 7.35 2.28 -1.66
N GLY A 318 6.92 3.25 -0.84
CA GLY A 318 6.87 3.06 0.61
C GLY A 318 8.25 2.77 1.21
N SER A 319 9.27 3.58 0.86
CA SER A 319 10.63 3.46 1.40
C SER A 319 10.64 3.50 2.93
N ASN A 320 9.86 4.43 3.51
CA ASN A 320 9.67 4.49 4.96
C ASN A 320 8.96 3.25 5.52
N ARG A 321 7.89 2.78 4.85
CA ARG A 321 7.13 1.58 5.26
C ARG A 321 8.03 0.36 5.39
N HIS A 322 8.86 0.10 4.40
CA HIS A 322 9.72 -1.09 4.44
C HIS A 322 10.71 -1.03 5.61
N THR A 323 11.33 0.12 5.81
CA THR A 323 12.29 0.35 6.90
C THR A 323 11.61 0.28 8.27
N ALA A 324 10.39 0.82 8.40
CA ALA A 324 9.63 0.79 9.64
C ALA A 324 9.20 -0.63 10.01
N ASN A 325 8.80 -1.44 9.02
CA ASN A 325 8.52 -2.86 9.24
C ASN A 325 9.76 -3.60 9.71
N ALA A 326 10.93 -3.37 9.10
CA ALA A 326 12.17 -3.97 9.53
C ALA A 326 12.60 -3.52 10.94
N ALA A 327 12.37 -2.24 11.29
CA ALA A 327 12.57 -1.72 12.64
C ALA A 327 11.69 -2.45 13.67
N LEU A 328 10.42 -2.72 13.35
CA LEU A 328 9.55 -3.54 14.20
C LEU A 328 10.10 -4.95 14.37
N VAL A 329 10.58 -5.61 13.30
CA VAL A 329 11.20 -6.93 13.43
C VAL A 329 12.43 -6.87 14.33
N ALA A 330 13.30 -5.86 14.17
CA ALA A 330 14.50 -5.69 14.99
C ALA A 330 14.17 -5.54 16.47
N LEU A 331 13.20 -4.69 16.79
CA LEU A 331 12.73 -4.44 18.16
C LEU A 331 12.06 -5.68 18.77
N ALA A 332 11.20 -6.37 18.01
CA ALA A 332 10.60 -7.63 18.43
C ALA A 332 11.63 -8.75 18.64
N ALA A 333 12.64 -8.81 17.78
CA ALA A 333 13.67 -9.82 17.81
C ALA A 333 14.71 -9.59 18.92
N ALA A 334 14.82 -8.36 19.43
CA ALA A 334 15.74 -7.97 20.50
C ALA A 334 15.16 -8.12 21.91
N ARG A 335 13.88 -8.50 22.03
CA ARG A 335 13.25 -8.76 23.33
C ARG A 335 13.86 -9.99 24.00
N GLY A 336 14.08 -9.89 25.31
CA GLY A 336 14.56 -11.02 26.13
C GLY A 336 13.53 -12.07 26.48
N GLU A 337 12.26 -11.78 26.20
CA GLU A 337 11.13 -12.51 26.79
C GLU A 337 10.25 -13.16 25.72
N GLY A 338 10.81 -13.43 24.54
CA GLY A 338 10.20 -14.30 23.54
C GLY A 338 10.30 -15.75 23.99
N GLY A 339 9.28 -16.23 24.71
CA GLY A 339 9.18 -17.55 25.30
C GLY A 339 9.77 -18.65 24.43
N ALA A 340 10.79 -19.33 24.97
CA ALA A 340 11.54 -20.44 24.38
C ALA A 340 12.60 -20.13 23.29
N GLY A 341 12.81 -18.87 22.89
CA GLY A 341 13.92 -18.50 21.98
C GLY A 341 15.30 -18.54 22.66
N LEU A 342 16.36 -18.90 21.90
CA LEU A 342 17.75 -18.76 22.35
C LEU A 342 18.02 -17.32 22.81
N GLU A 343 18.66 -17.17 23.96
CA GLU A 343 19.05 -15.87 24.49
C GLU A 343 19.89 -15.12 23.43
N VAL A 344 19.37 -13.99 22.95
CA VAL A 344 20.14 -13.10 22.06
C VAL A 344 21.15 -12.36 22.92
N ALA A 345 22.43 -12.38 22.52
CA ALA A 345 23.48 -11.65 23.22
C ALA A 345 23.10 -10.18 23.43
N TYR A 346 23.40 -9.63 24.60
CA TYR A 346 23.04 -8.26 24.97
C TYR A 346 23.50 -7.23 23.91
N SER A 347 24.72 -7.37 23.40
CA SER A 347 25.26 -6.52 22.33
C SER A 347 24.38 -6.53 21.07
N THR A 348 23.96 -7.71 20.60
CA THR A 348 23.07 -7.83 19.44
C THR A 348 21.69 -7.20 19.68
N ARG A 349 21.19 -7.19 20.92
CA ARG A 349 19.94 -6.51 21.26
C ARG A 349 20.10 -5.00 21.18
N VAL A 350 21.17 -4.47 21.79
CA VAL A 350 21.51 -3.05 21.72
C VAL A 350 21.67 -2.61 20.27
N ASP A 351 22.39 -3.38 19.43
CA ASP A 351 22.56 -3.08 18.00
C ASP A 351 21.20 -2.95 17.28
N ARG A 352 20.29 -3.91 17.51
CA ARG A 352 18.94 -3.89 16.93
C ARG A 352 18.12 -2.71 17.42
N HIS A 353 18.15 -2.40 18.72
CA HIS A 353 17.43 -1.27 19.30
C HIS A 353 17.94 0.06 18.72
N CYS A 354 19.25 0.25 18.69
CA CYS A 354 19.88 1.50 18.25
C CYS A 354 19.73 1.71 16.75
N TRP A 355 19.83 0.64 15.95
CA TRP A 355 19.53 0.71 14.52
C TRP A 355 18.05 1.06 14.28
N ALA A 356 17.12 0.36 14.94
CA ALA A 356 15.69 0.63 14.79
C ALA A 356 15.35 2.08 15.20
N ARG A 357 15.93 2.57 16.30
CA ARG A 357 15.80 3.96 16.73
C ARG A 357 16.29 4.93 15.66
N SER A 358 17.49 4.71 15.08
CA SER A 358 18.03 5.63 14.08
C SER A 358 17.12 5.74 12.85
N GLN A 359 16.49 4.65 12.44
CA GLN A 359 15.56 4.64 11.31
C GLN A 359 14.25 5.36 11.63
N ILE A 360 13.68 5.14 12.82
CA ILE A 360 12.47 5.85 13.25
C ILE A 360 12.75 7.34 13.48
N ASP A 361 13.88 7.69 14.09
CA ASP A 361 14.30 9.07 14.29
C ASP A 361 14.50 9.80 12.94
N TYR A 362 15.06 9.12 11.92
CA TYR A 362 15.12 9.65 10.54
C TYR A 362 13.72 10.01 10.03
N MET A 363 12.74 9.10 10.17
CA MET A 363 11.35 9.32 9.75
C MET A 363 10.68 10.46 10.52
N LEU A 364 11.05 10.65 11.79
CA LEU A 364 10.54 11.69 12.66
C LEU A 364 11.17 13.07 12.40
N GLY A 365 12.30 13.13 11.67
CA GLY A 365 12.92 14.38 11.25
C GLY A 365 14.42 14.51 11.52
N SER A 366 15.05 13.52 12.16
CA SER A 366 16.49 13.49 12.43
C SER A 366 17.28 13.10 11.19
N ASN A 367 17.22 13.96 10.17
CA ASN A 367 17.92 13.83 8.91
C ASN A 367 18.47 15.20 8.46
N PRO A 368 19.41 15.25 7.49
CA PRO A 368 20.06 16.51 7.09
C PRO A 368 19.10 17.60 6.60
N GLN A 369 17.87 17.25 6.22
CA GLN A 369 16.86 18.19 5.72
C GLN A 369 15.88 18.66 6.79
N SER A 370 15.99 18.17 8.04
CA SER A 370 14.99 18.40 9.11
C SER A 370 13.56 18.08 8.64
N GLN A 371 13.42 17.05 7.79
CA GLN A 371 12.15 16.67 7.18
C GLN A 371 11.54 15.52 7.97
N SER A 372 10.47 15.77 8.72
CA SER A 372 9.61 14.67 9.17
C SER A 372 8.86 14.08 7.97
N TYR A 373 8.66 12.77 7.96
CA TYR A 373 7.83 12.09 6.98
C TYR A 373 6.45 11.70 7.56
N VAL A 374 6.10 12.28 8.71
CA VAL A 374 4.85 12.00 9.42
C VAL A 374 3.97 13.24 9.38
N VAL A 375 2.81 13.12 8.73
CA VAL A 375 1.87 14.23 8.56
C VAL A 375 1.48 14.81 9.92
N GLY A 376 1.63 16.14 10.07
CA GLY A 376 1.27 16.86 11.28
C GLY A 376 2.25 16.70 12.45
N TYR A 377 3.41 16.07 12.26
CA TYR A 377 4.43 15.96 13.30
C TYR A 377 5.66 16.79 12.94
N LYS A 378 5.94 17.82 13.75
CA LYS A 378 7.11 18.70 13.61
C LYS A 378 7.82 18.75 14.98
N PRO A 379 8.94 18.02 15.18
CA PRO A 379 9.64 17.99 16.47
C PRO A 379 10.00 19.38 17.01
N THR A 380 10.38 20.28 16.10
CA THR A 380 10.63 21.69 16.39
C THR A 380 10.06 22.56 15.26
N SER A 381 9.99 23.88 15.45
CA SER A 381 9.55 24.82 14.42
C SER A 381 10.45 24.86 13.18
N ALA A 382 11.68 24.36 13.27
CA ALA A 382 12.59 24.25 12.13
C ALA A 382 12.29 23.03 11.24
N HIS A 383 11.53 22.05 11.75
CA HIS A 383 11.21 20.85 11.00
C HIS A 383 10.04 21.07 10.03
N LYS A 384 10.15 20.43 8.86
CA LYS A 384 9.06 20.30 7.90
C LYS A 384 8.29 19.01 8.16
N ALA A 385 7.03 18.97 7.76
CA ALA A 385 6.22 17.75 7.71
C ALA A 385 5.43 17.75 6.41
N PRO A 386 4.97 16.59 5.91
CA PRO A 386 4.16 16.54 4.70
C PRO A 386 2.83 17.25 4.95
N GLU A 387 2.46 18.16 4.05
CA GLU A 387 1.22 18.91 4.11
C GLU A 387 0.31 18.56 2.92
N LYS A 388 0.81 17.87 1.89
CA LYS A 388 0.06 17.46 0.70
C LYS A 388 0.09 15.95 0.47
N PRO A 389 -0.26 15.10 1.47
CA PRO A 389 -0.37 13.67 1.23
C PRO A 389 -1.40 13.38 0.14
N HIS A 390 -1.13 12.37 -0.70
CA HIS A 390 -2.04 11.89 -1.75
C HIS A 390 -3.23 11.19 -1.09
N HIS A 391 -4.20 11.98 -0.62
CA HIS A 391 -5.33 11.46 0.15
C HIS A 391 -6.60 12.31 -0.08
N ARG A 392 -7.63 11.68 -0.67
CA ARG A 392 -8.87 12.34 -1.13
C ARG A 392 -9.56 13.12 -0.03
N SER A 393 -9.97 12.45 1.05
CA SER A 393 -10.74 13.06 2.13
C SER A 393 -10.03 14.26 2.77
N SER A 394 -8.72 14.15 3.03
CA SER A 394 -7.97 15.22 3.69
C SER A 394 -7.70 16.42 2.78
N SER A 395 -7.70 16.22 1.45
CA SER A 395 -7.62 17.29 0.46
C SER A 395 -8.91 18.13 0.34
N CYS A 396 -10.02 17.65 0.89
CA CYS A 396 -11.29 18.37 0.86
C CYS A 396 -11.40 19.40 2.00
N ALA A 397 -12.02 20.55 1.70
CA ALA A 397 -12.30 21.57 2.70
C ALA A 397 -13.19 21.02 3.84
N THR A 398 -12.96 21.45 5.07
CA THR A 398 -13.78 21.05 6.23
C THR A 398 -15.20 21.62 6.17
N ASN A 399 -15.42 22.71 5.42
CA ASN A 399 -16.74 23.19 5.08
C ASN A 399 -17.36 22.32 3.98
N TYR A 400 -18.41 21.57 4.34
CA TYR A 400 -19.14 20.69 3.43
C TYR A 400 -19.89 21.43 2.32
N ALA A 401 -20.17 22.73 2.50
CA ALA A 401 -20.75 23.55 1.45
C ALA A 401 -19.75 23.82 0.30
N THR A 402 -18.45 23.66 0.54
CA THR A 402 -17.42 23.78 -0.48
C THR A 402 -17.33 22.47 -1.28
N PRO A 403 -17.62 22.48 -2.59
CA PRO A 403 -17.48 21.31 -3.43
C PRO A 403 -16.06 20.73 -3.32
N CYS A 404 -15.96 19.41 -3.25
CA CYS A 404 -14.68 18.71 -3.38
C CYS A 404 -14.76 17.83 -4.62
N GLY A 405 -13.73 17.93 -5.44
CA GLY A 405 -13.65 17.33 -6.77
C GLY A 405 -12.18 17.23 -7.18
N TRP A 406 -11.91 16.93 -8.43
CA TRP A 406 -10.56 16.90 -9.01
C TRP A 406 -9.73 18.17 -8.78
N THR A 407 -10.37 19.34 -8.63
CA THR A 407 -9.68 20.59 -8.29
C THR A 407 -9.01 20.55 -6.91
N ALA A 408 -9.48 19.70 -5.98
CA ALA A 408 -8.83 19.48 -4.69
C ALA A 408 -7.52 18.68 -4.82
N LEU A 409 -7.42 17.77 -5.79
CA LEU A 409 -6.15 17.09 -6.11
C LEU A 409 -5.09 18.11 -6.54
N ASP A 410 -5.47 19.06 -7.37
CA ASP A 410 -4.58 20.05 -7.99
C ASP A 410 -4.36 21.33 -7.18
N ASN A 411 -4.99 21.45 -6.01
CA ASN A 411 -4.86 22.66 -5.20
C ASN A 411 -3.40 22.86 -4.76
N ALA A 412 -2.84 24.04 -5.02
CA ALA A 412 -1.45 24.39 -4.71
C ALA A 412 -1.16 24.43 -3.20
N GLY A 413 -2.18 24.65 -2.36
CA GLY A 413 -2.05 24.70 -0.91
C GLY A 413 -1.92 23.33 -0.24
N PRO A 414 -1.70 23.31 1.08
CA PRO A 414 -1.75 22.09 1.88
C PRO A 414 -3.15 21.45 1.84
N ASN A 415 -3.24 20.18 2.22
CA ASN A 415 -4.52 19.53 2.46
C ASN A 415 -5.28 20.31 3.56
N PRO A 416 -6.54 20.72 3.34
CA PRO A 416 -7.30 21.50 4.32
C PRO A 416 -7.49 20.80 5.67
N SER A 417 -7.44 19.47 5.70
CA SER A 417 -7.43 18.69 6.93
C SER A 417 -6.06 18.05 7.12
N VAL A 418 -5.45 18.23 8.29
CA VAL A 418 -4.21 17.54 8.66
C VAL A 418 -4.52 16.07 8.92
N LEU A 419 -3.93 15.17 8.12
CA LEU A 419 -4.05 13.72 8.29
C LEU A 419 -3.06 13.23 9.36
N GLN A 420 -3.29 13.64 10.61
CA GLN A 420 -2.35 13.49 11.72
C GLN A 420 -1.82 12.05 11.85
N GLY A 421 -0.50 11.91 11.89
CA GLY A 421 0.20 10.66 12.17
C GLY A 421 0.44 9.76 10.95
N ALA A 422 -0.08 10.12 9.76
CA ALA A 422 0.15 9.33 8.56
C ALA A 422 1.62 9.40 8.11
N LEU A 423 2.28 8.24 8.05
CA LEU A 423 3.59 8.08 7.45
C LEU A 423 3.47 8.09 5.92
N VAL A 424 4.14 9.04 5.25
CA VAL A 424 4.18 9.07 3.79
C VAL A 424 5.20 8.08 3.23
N GLY A 425 5.07 7.74 1.94
CA GLY A 425 5.95 6.82 1.23
C GLY A 425 7.44 7.05 1.49
N GLY A 426 7.87 8.31 1.45
CA GLY A 426 9.20 8.72 1.89
C GLY A 426 10.10 9.23 0.76
N PRO A 427 11.39 9.43 1.04
CA PRO A 427 12.32 9.95 0.05
C PRO A 427 12.72 8.87 -0.95
N ASP A 428 13.34 9.31 -2.05
CA ASP A 428 14.13 8.40 -2.88
C ASP A 428 15.47 8.03 -2.22
N ARG A 429 16.25 7.20 -2.90
CA ARG A 429 17.54 6.68 -2.41
C ARG A 429 18.63 7.74 -2.17
N TYR A 430 18.38 9.01 -2.50
CA TYR A 430 19.28 10.13 -2.29
C TYR A 430 18.71 11.18 -1.35
N ASP A 431 17.75 10.78 -0.50
CA ASP A 431 17.03 11.63 0.44
C ASP A 431 16.13 12.69 -0.23
N ALA A 432 15.96 12.67 -1.56
CA ALA A 432 15.17 13.69 -2.22
C ALA A 432 13.68 13.43 -1.98
N TYR A 433 12.97 14.45 -1.50
CA TYR A 433 11.54 14.41 -1.22
C TYR A 433 10.89 15.74 -1.60
N THR A 434 9.77 15.65 -2.31
CA THR A 434 8.95 16.80 -2.68
C THR A 434 7.55 16.57 -2.16
N ASP A 435 7.04 17.48 -1.33
CA ASP A 435 5.66 17.44 -0.84
C ASP A 435 4.69 17.83 -1.96
N ASN A 436 4.16 16.83 -2.66
CA ASN A 436 3.32 16.99 -3.84
C ASN A 436 2.22 15.94 -3.84
N ARG A 437 0.97 16.41 -3.82
CA ARG A 437 -0.22 15.55 -3.83
C ARG A 437 -0.31 14.63 -5.04
N ARG A 438 0.27 15.00 -6.20
CA ARG A 438 0.31 14.13 -7.39
C ARG A 438 1.42 13.09 -7.38
N ASP A 439 2.40 13.24 -6.49
CA ASP A 439 3.46 12.25 -6.31
C ASP A 439 2.95 11.15 -5.37
N TYR A 440 2.16 10.24 -5.94
CA TYR A 440 1.66 9.07 -5.23
C TYR A 440 2.75 8.04 -4.88
N VAL A 441 4.02 8.28 -5.23
CA VAL A 441 5.12 7.40 -4.77
C VAL A 441 5.63 7.90 -3.41
N LYS A 442 5.99 9.18 -3.34
CA LYS A 442 6.60 9.78 -2.15
C LYS A 442 5.58 10.25 -1.12
N ASN A 443 4.37 10.65 -1.56
CA ASN A 443 3.32 11.24 -0.73
C ASN A 443 2.09 10.35 -0.55
N GLU A 444 2.12 9.11 -1.05
CA GLU A 444 1.11 8.12 -0.67
C GLU A 444 1.17 7.82 0.83
N VAL A 445 0.00 7.56 1.38
CA VAL A 445 -0.24 7.15 2.76
C VAL A 445 -1.18 5.95 2.69
N ALA A 446 -0.88 4.90 3.44
CA ALA A 446 -1.66 3.66 3.44
C ALA A 446 -1.70 3.01 4.82
N LEU A 447 -2.64 2.08 5.01
CA LEU A 447 -2.77 1.31 6.25
C LEU A 447 -1.47 0.56 6.58
N ASP A 448 -0.91 -0.14 5.59
CA ASP A 448 0.26 -0.99 5.76
C ASP A 448 1.55 -0.17 5.98
N PHE A 449 1.57 1.10 5.56
CA PHE A 449 2.67 2.02 5.85
C PHE A 449 2.78 2.32 7.34
N ASN A 450 1.63 2.42 8.02
CA ASN A 450 1.57 2.82 9.42
C ASN A 450 1.62 1.63 10.39
N ALA A 451 1.33 0.41 9.92
CA ALA A 451 1.18 -0.75 10.79
C ALA A 451 2.47 -1.11 11.54
N GLY A 452 3.56 -1.41 10.82
CA GLY A 452 4.86 -1.71 11.43
C GLY A 452 5.45 -0.51 12.17
N TYR A 453 5.30 0.68 11.60
CA TYR A 453 5.73 1.96 12.18
C TYR A 453 5.14 2.19 13.58
N THR A 454 3.84 1.97 13.77
CA THR A 454 3.17 2.14 15.06
C THR A 454 3.70 1.15 16.11
N GLY A 455 3.95 -0.09 15.72
CA GLY A 455 4.57 -1.09 16.59
C GLY A 455 5.99 -0.70 17.01
N ALA A 456 6.79 -0.19 16.07
CA ALA A 456 8.15 0.28 16.35
C ALA A 456 8.18 1.49 17.31
N LEU A 457 7.27 2.46 17.12
CA LEU A 457 7.10 3.58 18.04
C LEU A 457 6.78 3.13 19.46
N ALA A 458 5.86 2.18 19.63
CA ALA A 458 5.49 1.66 20.94
C ALA A 458 6.67 0.98 21.63
N ALA A 459 7.42 0.16 20.90
CA ALA A 459 8.61 -0.50 21.42
C ALA A 459 9.69 0.51 21.86
N LEU A 460 10.00 1.50 21.02
CA LEU A 460 10.99 2.53 21.32
C LEU A 460 10.56 3.42 22.49
N SER A 461 9.27 3.74 22.60
CA SER A 461 8.72 4.48 23.76
C SER A 461 8.90 3.70 25.08
N GLY A 462 8.64 2.38 25.06
CA GLY A 462 8.92 1.51 26.20
C GLY A 462 10.40 1.46 26.56
N LEU A 463 11.28 1.35 25.56
CA LEU A 463 12.73 1.37 25.76
C LEU A 463 13.24 2.71 26.29
N ASP A 464 12.71 3.83 25.80
CA ASP A 464 13.06 5.17 26.26
C ASP A 464 12.76 5.36 27.75
N ALA A 465 11.58 4.88 28.19
CA ALA A 465 11.22 4.85 29.59
C ALA A 465 12.15 3.94 30.42
N ALA A 466 12.54 2.78 29.91
CA ALA A 466 13.45 1.85 30.59
C ALA A 466 14.88 2.41 30.71
N ILE A 467 15.41 2.98 29.62
CA ILE A 467 16.72 3.67 29.58
C ILE A 467 16.73 4.82 30.57
N SER A 468 15.70 5.66 30.56
CA SER A 468 15.59 6.81 31.47
C SER A 468 15.50 6.36 32.93
N LYS A 469 14.72 5.30 33.23
CA LYS A 469 14.60 4.74 34.59
C LYS A 469 15.92 4.18 35.11
N ALA A 470 16.76 3.65 34.23
CA ALA A 470 18.10 3.17 34.58
C ALA A 470 19.12 4.31 34.79
N GLY A 471 18.73 5.58 34.62
CA GLY A 471 19.65 6.72 34.66
C GLY A 471 20.58 6.77 33.44
N CYS A 472 20.27 6.02 32.38
CA CYS A 472 21.03 5.99 31.15
C CYS A 472 20.52 7.06 30.17
N THR A 473 21.35 7.37 29.18
CA THR A 473 20.91 8.03 27.93
C THR A 473 20.96 7.02 26.79
N TRP A 474 20.27 7.28 25.70
CA TRP A 474 20.43 6.48 24.49
C TRP A 474 21.88 6.45 23.98
N THR A 475 22.63 7.55 24.13
CA THR A 475 24.05 7.59 23.76
C THR A 475 24.86 6.60 24.58
N SER A 476 24.72 6.61 25.92
CA SER A 476 25.42 5.66 26.79
C SER A 476 24.95 4.21 26.58
N TYR A 477 23.66 4.02 26.27
CA TYR A 477 23.06 2.72 25.99
C TYR A 477 23.60 2.12 24.69
N CYS A 478 23.59 2.88 23.59
CA CYS A 478 24.12 2.45 22.29
C CYS A 478 25.64 2.28 22.30
N ALA A 479 26.36 3.02 23.15
CA ALA A 479 27.79 2.81 23.41
C ALA A 479 28.06 1.62 24.35
N MET A 480 27.02 0.95 24.86
CA MET A 480 27.11 -0.14 25.84
C MET A 480 27.89 0.23 27.12
N THR A 481 27.91 1.52 27.47
CA THR A 481 28.54 2.04 28.70
C THR A 481 27.55 2.13 29.86
N CYS A 482 26.26 1.95 29.57
CA CYS A 482 25.18 1.87 30.54
C CYS A 482 24.29 0.66 30.23
N THR A 483 24.11 -0.21 31.22
CA THR A 483 23.31 -1.43 31.06
C THR A 483 21.89 -1.17 31.51
N VAL A 484 20.93 -1.47 30.64
CA VAL A 484 19.50 -1.44 30.98
C VAL A 484 19.07 -2.87 31.18
N ALA A 485 18.58 -3.18 32.38
CA ALA A 485 17.96 -4.48 32.63
C ALA A 485 16.80 -4.67 31.65
N ASP A 486 16.66 -5.88 31.12
CA ASP A 486 15.51 -6.21 30.28
C ASP A 486 14.24 -5.76 31.02
N ALA A 487 13.39 -5.00 30.34
CA ALA A 487 12.12 -4.57 30.92
C ALA A 487 11.31 -5.84 31.21
N SER A 488 11.23 -6.21 32.50
CA SER A 488 10.44 -7.35 32.97
C SER A 488 8.99 -7.21 32.48
N PRO A 489 8.31 -8.29 32.07
CA PRO A 489 7.05 -8.17 31.36
C PRO A 489 6.00 -7.60 32.30
N SER A 490 5.03 -6.89 31.73
CA SER A 490 3.72 -6.84 32.37
C SER A 490 3.25 -8.30 32.46
N PRO A 491 2.90 -8.82 33.65
CA PRO A 491 2.56 -10.22 33.82
C PRO A 491 1.48 -10.62 32.81
N SER A 492 1.66 -11.79 32.19
CA SER A 492 0.54 -12.45 31.53
C SER A 492 -0.60 -12.51 32.55
N PRO A 493 -1.84 -12.09 32.22
CA PRO A 493 -2.93 -12.13 33.17
C PRO A 493 -3.02 -13.56 33.69
N SER A 494 -2.99 -13.71 35.02
CA SER A 494 -3.29 -15.00 35.65
C SER A 494 -4.58 -15.56 35.05
N PRO A 495 -4.68 -16.90 34.89
CA PRO A 495 -5.92 -17.52 34.44
C PRO A 495 -7.07 -16.99 35.28
N PHE A 496 -8.11 -16.50 34.60
CA PHE A 496 -9.32 -16.01 35.26
C PHE A 496 -9.82 -17.06 36.25
N PRO A 497 -10.14 -16.72 37.51
CA PRO A 497 -10.86 -17.63 38.38
C PRO A 497 -12.19 -18.02 37.70
N PRO A 498 -12.67 -19.26 37.87
CA PRO A 498 -13.95 -19.68 37.31
C PRO A 498 -15.06 -18.73 37.77
N SER A 499 -15.88 -18.29 36.82
CA SER A 499 -17.01 -17.41 37.07
C SER A 499 -17.90 -18.00 38.18
N PRO A 500 -18.26 -17.26 39.24
CA PRO A 500 -19.29 -17.72 40.16
C PRO A 500 -20.63 -17.88 39.41
N PRO A 501 -21.49 -18.83 39.81
CA PRO A 501 -22.76 -19.06 39.14
C PRO A 501 -23.62 -17.79 39.14
N SER A 502 -24.16 -17.45 37.97
CA SER A 502 -24.99 -16.26 37.75
C SER A 502 -26.13 -16.15 38.79
N PRO A 503 -26.30 -15.00 39.46
CA PRO A 503 -27.51 -14.74 40.21
C PRO A 503 -28.72 -14.68 39.27
N LYS A 504 -29.83 -15.27 39.73
CA LYS A 504 -31.13 -15.28 39.06
C LYS A 504 -31.57 -13.84 38.72
N PRO A 505 -32.06 -13.55 37.51
CA PRO A 505 -32.48 -12.20 37.12
C PRO A 505 -33.65 -11.71 38.00
N PRO A 506 -33.63 -10.46 38.48
CA PRO A 506 -34.78 -9.86 39.14
C PRO A 506 -35.84 -9.46 38.10
N SER A 507 -37.11 -9.63 38.48
CA SER A 507 -38.30 -9.32 37.67
C SER A 507 -38.34 -7.86 37.19
N PRO A 508 -38.97 -7.60 36.02
CA PRO A 508 -39.01 -6.27 35.42
C PRO A 508 -39.92 -5.31 36.19
N ALA A 509 -39.45 -4.08 36.38
CA ALA A 509 -40.22 -2.96 36.93
C ALA A 509 -41.07 -2.27 35.83
N PRO A 510 -42.19 -1.60 36.19
CA PRO A 510 -43.16 -1.07 35.24
C PRO A 510 -42.70 0.25 34.56
N PRO A 511 -43.26 0.58 33.39
CA PRO A 511 -42.81 1.71 32.57
C PRO A 511 -43.30 3.07 33.11
N SER A 512 -42.42 4.09 33.00
CA SER A 512 -42.69 5.50 33.34
C SER A 512 -43.07 6.29 32.07
N PRO A 513 -43.93 7.34 32.16
CA PRO A 513 -44.65 7.86 31.00
C PRO A 513 -43.87 8.90 30.17
N SER A 514 -44.31 8.98 28.91
CA SER A 514 -43.79 9.79 27.79
C SER A 514 -44.00 11.32 27.96
N PRO A 515 -43.06 12.18 27.53
CA PRO A 515 -43.27 13.62 27.50
C PRO A 515 -43.97 14.10 26.21
N SER A 516 -44.93 15.02 26.37
CA SER A 516 -45.73 15.69 25.32
C SER A 516 -45.02 16.93 24.70
N PRO A 517 -45.52 17.46 23.56
CA PRO A 517 -44.73 18.21 22.57
C PRO A 517 -44.68 19.73 22.79
N LYS A 518 -43.63 20.38 22.23
CA LYS A 518 -43.45 21.84 22.19
C LYS A 518 -43.77 22.41 20.79
N PRO A 519 -44.29 23.65 20.64
CA PRO A 519 -45.04 24.07 19.45
C PRO A 519 -44.21 24.65 18.29
N SER A 520 -44.88 24.67 17.14
CA SER A 520 -44.50 25.14 15.80
C SER A 520 -44.30 26.67 15.68
N PRO A 521 -43.46 27.18 14.76
CA PRO A 521 -43.29 28.61 14.48
C PRO A 521 -44.28 29.14 13.42
N SER A 522 -44.52 30.45 13.44
CA SER A 522 -45.24 31.23 12.42
C SER A 522 -44.39 32.43 11.93
N PRO A 523 -44.73 33.03 10.77
CA PRO A 523 -43.75 33.43 9.75
C PRO A 523 -43.43 34.93 9.70
N THR A 524 -42.34 35.31 9.02
CA THR A 524 -42.08 36.70 8.61
C THR A 524 -41.62 36.79 7.15
N SER A 525 -42.50 37.40 6.35
CA SER A 525 -42.39 38.29 5.18
C SER A 525 -41.20 38.28 4.21
N SER A 526 -41.59 38.26 2.93
CA SER A 526 -40.89 38.45 1.64
C SER A 526 -40.07 39.75 1.43
N PRO A 527 -39.24 39.81 0.36
CA PRO A 527 -38.29 40.89 0.05
C PRO A 527 -38.79 41.88 -1.02
N THR A 528 -38.12 43.03 -1.16
CA THR A 528 -38.16 43.95 -2.34
C THR A 528 -36.94 44.92 -2.32
N PRO A 529 -36.58 45.67 -3.39
CA PRO A 529 -35.33 45.41 -4.16
C PRO A 529 -34.38 46.62 -4.39
N SER A 530 -33.13 46.32 -4.83
CA SER A 530 -32.19 47.13 -5.66
C SER A 530 -31.71 48.52 -5.14
N PRO A 531 -30.54 49.09 -5.55
CA PRO A 531 -30.07 49.17 -6.95
C PRO A 531 -28.56 48.96 -7.21
N SER A 532 -28.30 48.81 -8.52
CA SER A 532 -27.01 48.91 -9.23
C SER A 532 -26.34 50.29 -9.07
N PRO A 533 -25.00 50.37 -9.26
CA PRO A 533 -24.53 51.33 -10.26
C PRO A 533 -23.48 50.79 -11.26
N SER A 534 -23.51 51.49 -12.39
CA SER A 534 -22.75 51.42 -13.65
C SER A 534 -21.24 51.73 -13.57
N PRO A 535 -20.50 51.61 -14.70
CA PRO A 535 -19.06 51.31 -14.75
C PRO A 535 -18.13 52.50 -15.08
N SER A 536 -16.83 52.15 -15.24
CA SER A 536 -15.68 52.85 -15.87
C SER A 536 -14.74 53.66 -14.95
N PRO A 537 -13.42 53.81 -15.28
CA PRO A 537 -12.83 53.69 -16.62
C PRO A 537 -11.58 52.79 -16.78
N SER A 538 -11.36 52.50 -18.07
CA SER A 538 -10.18 52.00 -18.76
C SER A 538 -8.85 52.62 -18.30
N SER A 539 -7.82 51.78 -18.16
CA SER A 539 -6.42 52.17 -18.19
C SER A 539 -5.71 51.50 -19.37
N SER A 540 -5.09 52.36 -20.18
CA SER A 540 -4.31 52.18 -21.41
C SER A 540 -3.29 51.02 -21.40
N PRO A 541 -2.94 50.46 -22.59
CA PRO A 541 -1.98 49.36 -22.70
C PRO A 541 -0.54 49.88 -22.53
N SER A 542 0.19 49.25 -21.61
CA SER A 542 1.64 49.45 -21.44
C SER A 542 2.41 48.56 -22.42
N PRO A 543 3.57 49.02 -22.94
CA PRO A 543 4.16 48.50 -24.17
C PRO A 543 4.76 47.10 -24.04
N SER A 544 4.67 46.39 -25.16
CA SER A 544 5.26 45.08 -25.42
C SER A 544 6.75 45.03 -25.03
N PRO A 545 7.20 43.99 -24.29
CA PRO A 545 8.62 43.76 -24.11
C PRO A 545 9.25 43.42 -25.47
N SER A 546 10.41 44.02 -25.71
CA SER A 546 11.28 43.82 -26.88
C SER A 546 11.64 42.33 -27.05
N PRO A 547 11.83 41.82 -28.27
CA PRO A 547 12.23 40.43 -28.49
C PRO A 547 13.58 40.16 -27.83
N SER A 548 13.58 39.20 -26.90
CA SER A 548 14.77 38.59 -26.34
C SER A 548 15.67 38.07 -27.47
N PRO A 549 17.01 38.19 -27.37
CA PRO A 549 17.92 37.75 -28.42
C PRO A 549 17.68 36.28 -28.78
N SER A 550 17.62 36.03 -30.08
CA SER A 550 17.56 34.68 -30.66
C SER A 550 18.68 33.81 -30.06
N PRO A 551 18.38 32.59 -29.55
CA PRO A 551 19.40 31.78 -28.90
C PRO A 551 20.49 31.42 -29.91
N THR A 552 21.73 31.74 -29.54
CA THR A 552 22.95 31.22 -30.16
C THR A 552 22.83 29.69 -30.29
N PRO A 553 23.28 29.06 -31.39
CA PRO A 553 23.26 27.61 -31.51
C PRO A 553 23.96 26.98 -30.31
N ALA A 554 23.21 26.31 -29.45
CA ALA A 554 23.71 25.73 -28.20
C ALA A 554 24.59 24.53 -28.55
N THR A 555 25.89 24.76 -28.71
CA THR A 555 26.88 23.70 -28.84
C THR A 555 27.17 23.10 -27.46
N CYS A 556 27.34 21.78 -27.41
CA CYS A 556 27.71 21.04 -26.22
C CYS A 556 29.15 21.44 -25.81
N SER A 557 29.26 22.48 -24.98
CA SER A 557 30.52 23.01 -24.46
C SER A 557 30.99 22.21 -23.24
N LEU A 558 32.31 22.10 -23.04
CA LEU A 558 32.91 21.53 -21.81
C LEU A 558 32.59 22.35 -20.55
N SER A 559 31.99 23.53 -20.69
CA SER A 559 31.45 24.33 -19.58
C SER A 559 30.00 24.00 -19.21
N ASP A 560 29.26 23.21 -20.01
CA ASP A 560 27.91 22.73 -19.67
C ASP A 560 28.03 21.42 -18.89
N TRP A 561 27.59 21.42 -17.63
CA TRP A 561 27.65 20.27 -16.75
C TRP A 561 26.95 19.02 -17.34
N ALA A 562 25.87 19.21 -18.11
CA ALA A 562 25.16 18.10 -18.76
C ALA A 562 25.99 17.52 -19.91
N CYS A 563 26.75 18.36 -20.61
CA CYS A 563 27.70 17.93 -21.64
C CYS A 563 28.90 17.20 -21.04
N VAL A 564 29.40 17.67 -19.89
CA VAL A 564 30.46 16.99 -19.13
C VAL A 564 29.99 15.61 -18.65
N ALA A 565 28.75 15.51 -18.17
CA ALA A 565 28.16 14.25 -17.69
C ALA A 565 28.06 13.16 -18.78
N CYS A 566 28.01 13.53 -20.07
CA CYS A 566 28.08 12.57 -21.18
C CYS A 566 29.45 11.87 -21.27
N GLY A 567 30.49 12.35 -20.59
CA GLY A 567 31.80 11.70 -20.51
C GLY A 567 31.92 10.67 -19.38
N ASN A 568 30.87 10.46 -18.58
CA ASN A 568 30.90 9.49 -17.50
C ASN A 568 30.96 8.05 -18.03
N SER A 569 31.62 7.16 -17.29
CA SER A 569 31.86 5.76 -17.67
C SER A 569 30.59 4.91 -17.86
N TRP A 570 29.45 5.34 -17.32
CA TRP A 570 28.16 4.68 -17.45
C TRP A 570 27.34 5.16 -18.67
N VAL A 571 27.81 6.20 -19.37
CA VAL A 571 27.26 6.64 -20.67
C VAL A 571 27.97 5.85 -21.76
N LEU A 572 27.29 4.84 -22.28
CA LEU A 572 27.77 3.90 -23.28
C LEU A 572 27.78 4.50 -24.69
N ASP A 573 26.97 5.54 -24.94
CA ASP A 573 27.00 6.33 -26.17
C ASP A 573 27.13 7.85 -25.87
N PRO A 574 28.37 8.32 -25.60
CA PRO A 574 28.67 9.71 -25.32
C PRO A 574 28.27 10.66 -26.45
N THR A 575 28.36 10.21 -27.70
CA THR A 575 28.07 11.03 -28.89
C THR A 575 26.58 11.35 -28.98
N SER A 576 25.72 10.33 -28.82
CA SER A 576 24.26 10.54 -28.80
C SER A 576 23.84 11.33 -27.57
N CYS A 577 24.48 11.12 -26.41
CA CYS A 577 24.23 11.91 -25.21
C CYS A 577 24.50 13.40 -25.43
N ARG A 578 25.66 13.77 -26.00
CA ARG A 578 26.01 15.18 -26.29
C ARG A 578 25.03 15.81 -27.29
N THR A 579 24.59 15.01 -28.27
CA THR A 579 23.57 15.42 -29.25
C THR A 579 22.21 15.67 -28.57
N CYS A 580 21.80 14.81 -27.64
CA CYS A 580 20.59 14.99 -26.85
C CYS A 580 20.65 16.28 -26.03
N VAL A 581 21.78 16.53 -25.35
CA VAL A 581 21.98 17.74 -24.53
C VAL A 581 21.84 18.99 -25.40
N ALA A 582 22.55 19.06 -26.52
CA ALA A 582 22.44 20.17 -27.46
C ALA A 582 20.99 20.36 -27.97
N THR A 583 20.29 19.26 -28.25
CA THR A 583 18.90 19.28 -28.71
C THR A 583 17.94 19.83 -27.65
N LEU A 584 18.07 19.41 -26.39
CA LEU A 584 17.22 19.92 -25.31
C LEU A 584 17.51 21.39 -25.01
N ARG A 585 18.79 21.81 -25.01
CA ARG A 585 19.17 23.22 -24.85
C ARG A 585 18.59 24.08 -25.97
N ALA A 586 18.69 23.64 -27.22
CA ALA A 586 18.10 24.35 -28.36
C ALA A 586 16.57 24.48 -28.26
N LYS A 587 15.90 23.54 -27.59
CA LYS A 587 14.46 23.58 -27.29
C LYS A 587 14.13 24.37 -26.02
N GLY A 588 15.10 24.93 -25.30
CA GLY A 588 14.88 25.59 -24.01
C GLY A 588 14.46 24.64 -22.88
N LEU A 589 14.76 23.35 -23.01
CA LEU A 589 14.40 22.30 -22.05
C LEU A 589 15.60 21.94 -21.15
N ASP A 590 15.30 21.36 -19.99
CA ASP A 590 16.34 20.88 -19.07
C ASP A 590 17.16 19.74 -19.70
N ALA A 591 18.42 20.01 -20.04
CA ALA A 591 19.31 19.02 -20.62
C ALA A 591 19.76 17.93 -19.63
N GLY A 592 19.56 18.14 -18.31
CA GLY A 592 19.74 17.11 -17.30
C GLY A 592 18.88 15.87 -17.53
N LYS A 593 17.76 16.03 -18.27
CA LYS A 593 16.89 14.92 -18.66
C LYS A 593 17.57 13.88 -19.56
N CYS A 594 18.52 14.27 -20.42
CA CYS A 594 19.28 13.30 -21.21
C CYS A 594 20.01 12.32 -20.29
N ILE A 595 20.67 12.87 -19.28
CA ILE A 595 21.44 12.11 -18.28
C ILE A 595 20.48 11.27 -17.43
N ASN A 596 19.52 11.91 -16.77
CA ASN A 596 18.63 11.25 -15.80
C ASN A 596 17.74 10.17 -16.45
N SER A 597 17.25 10.43 -17.67
CA SER A 597 16.23 9.62 -18.32
C SER A 597 16.80 8.59 -19.30
N CYS A 598 18.13 8.45 -19.38
CA CYS A 598 18.82 7.36 -20.09
C CYS A 598 19.86 6.62 -19.22
N THR A 599 19.99 6.96 -17.94
CA THR A 599 20.92 6.30 -17.00
C THR A 599 20.51 4.85 -16.71
N GLY A 600 21.46 3.92 -16.73
CA GLY A 600 21.20 2.51 -16.35
C GLY A 600 20.67 1.63 -17.48
N ILE A 601 20.58 2.16 -18.71
CA ILE A 601 20.27 1.38 -19.90
C ILE A 601 21.45 0.47 -20.25
N ALA A 602 21.16 -0.83 -20.45
CA ALA A 602 22.15 -1.90 -20.45
C ALA A 602 23.10 -1.95 -21.67
N THR A 603 22.75 -1.31 -22.79
CA THR A 603 23.58 -1.37 -24.02
C THR A 603 23.69 -0.01 -24.70
N ALA A 604 24.77 0.20 -25.43
CA ALA A 604 24.99 1.41 -26.24
C ALA A 604 23.86 1.61 -27.24
N GLY A 605 23.42 0.56 -27.95
CA GLY A 605 22.34 0.66 -28.95
C GLY A 605 20.99 1.09 -28.36
N LEU A 606 20.66 0.67 -27.14
CA LEU A 606 19.47 1.17 -26.43
C LEU A 606 19.65 2.61 -25.95
N GLN A 607 20.86 2.98 -25.49
CA GLN A 607 21.17 4.37 -25.13
C GLN A 607 21.09 5.31 -26.34
N THR A 608 21.57 4.89 -27.51
CA THR A 608 21.44 5.64 -28.76
C THR A 608 19.97 5.98 -29.05
N VAL A 609 19.05 5.01 -28.89
CA VAL A 609 17.61 5.23 -29.07
C VAL A 609 17.05 6.18 -28.02
N CYS A 610 17.45 6.00 -26.76
CA CYS A 610 16.99 6.84 -25.66
C CYS A 610 17.40 8.31 -25.85
N PHE A 611 18.69 8.55 -26.12
CA PHE A 611 19.26 9.88 -26.33
C PHE A 611 18.83 10.49 -27.67
N GLY A 612 18.75 9.69 -28.73
CA GLY A 612 18.51 10.19 -30.09
C GLY A 612 17.04 10.43 -30.40
N THR A 613 16.16 9.51 -29.98
CA THR A 613 14.74 9.55 -30.37
C THR A 613 13.82 9.83 -29.18
N CYS A 614 14.00 9.13 -28.06
CA CYS A 614 12.99 9.13 -27.01
C CYS A 614 13.00 10.42 -26.19
N VAL A 615 14.08 10.70 -25.46
CA VAL A 615 14.17 11.86 -24.55
C VAL A 615 13.99 13.19 -25.26
N PRO A 616 14.62 13.45 -26.44
CA PRO A 616 14.44 14.72 -27.15
C PRO A 616 12.98 15.04 -27.51
N ASN A 617 12.13 14.03 -27.62
CA ASN A 617 10.74 14.17 -28.00
C ASN A 617 9.77 14.04 -26.80
N ALA A 618 10.13 13.28 -25.77
CA ALA A 618 9.33 13.07 -24.57
C ALA A 618 9.50 14.18 -23.51
N ALA A 619 10.65 14.85 -23.48
CA ALA A 619 11.00 15.81 -22.44
C ALA A 619 10.03 17.01 -22.32
N ALA A 620 9.49 17.48 -23.44
CA ALA A 620 8.52 18.58 -23.49
C ALA A 620 7.16 18.21 -22.88
N LYS A 621 6.81 16.92 -22.88
CA LYS A 621 5.56 16.39 -22.31
C LYS A 621 5.71 15.96 -20.85
N GLY A 622 6.92 16.03 -20.28
CA GLY A 622 7.21 15.57 -18.93
C GLY A 622 7.14 14.05 -18.75
N VAL A 623 7.21 13.28 -19.85
CA VAL A 623 7.14 11.81 -19.85
C VAL A 623 8.48 11.15 -20.20
N ASP A 624 9.57 11.91 -20.16
CA ASP A 624 10.91 11.40 -20.49
C ASP A 624 11.39 10.28 -19.56
N TRP A 625 10.88 10.20 -18.33
CA TRP A 625 11.13 9.07 -17.41
C TRP A 625 10.84 7.70 -18.05
N ALA A 626 9.85 7.64 -18.94
CA ALA A 626 9.43 6.41 -19.59
C ALA A 626 10.46 5.91 -20.63
N CYS A 627 11.36 6.77 -21.09
CA CYS A 627 12.41 6.41 -22.04
C CYS A 627 13.38 5.36 -21.48
N ASN A 628 13.77 5.49 -20.21
CA ASN A 628 14.54 4.46 -19.52
C ASN A 628 13.63 3.36 -18.98
N GLN A 629 12.63 3.75 -18.18
CA GLN A 629 11.85 2.79 -17.39
C GLN A 629 11.01 1.83 -18.22
N LEU A 630 10.61 2.23 -19.43
CA LEU A 630 9.83 1.38 -20.34
C LEU A 630 10.63 0.98 -21.57
N CYS A 631 11.21 1.94 -22.27
CA CYS A 631 11.85 1.70 -23.57
C CYS A 631 13.32 1.33 -23.50
N GLY A 632 13.98 1.57 -22.37
CA GLY A 632 15.36 1.17 -22.08
C GLY A 632 15.45 -0.06 -21.19
N ALA A 633 14.32 -0.49 -20.59
CA ALA A 633 14.25 -1.58 -19.65
C ALA A 633 14.47 -2.93 -20.35
N THR A 634 15.56 -3.62 -20.01
CA THR A 634 15.92 -4.92 -20.59
C THR A 634 14.84 -5.98 -20.42
N LEU A 635 14.07 -5.90 -19.33
CA LEU A 635 12.94 -6.80 -19.08
C LEU A 635 11.81 -6.66 -20.12
N LEU A 636 11.67 -5.47 -20.71
CA LEU A 636 10.61 -5.15 -21.67
C LEU A 636 11.11 -5.18 -23.11
N VAL A 637 12.29 -4.64 -23.38
CA VAL A 637 12.81 -4.51 -24.75
C VAL A 637 13.96 -5.47 -25.08
N GLY A 638 14.44 -6.24 -24.12
CA GLY A 638 15.66 -7.04 -24.27
C GLY A 638 16.86 -6.13 -24.54
N ILE A 639 17.68 -6.50 -25.53
CA ILE A 639 18.79 -5.69 -26.04
C ILE A 639 18.52 -5.15 -27.45
N ASP A 640 17.26 -5.21 -27.92
CA ASP A 640 16.86 -4.88 -29.30
C ASP A 640 16.53 -3.37 -29.45
N PRO A 641 17.37 -2.58 -30.17
CA PRO A 641 17.12 -1.17 -30.39
C PRO A 641 15.87 -0.88 -31.22
N ALA A 642 15.46 -1.79 -32.12
CA ALA A 642 14.24 -1.59 -32.91
C ALA A 642 12.99 -1.67 -32.01
N ARG A 643 12.99 -2.58 -31.03
CA ARG A 643 11.94 -2.68 -30.00
C ARG A 643 11.92 -1.46 -29.08
N SER A 644 13.07 -0.95 -28.70
CA SER A 644 13.20 0.31 -27.95
C SER A 644 12.67 1.51 -28.74
N GLN A 645 13.00 1.59 -30.05
CA GLN A 645 12.55 2.68 -30.93
C GLN A 645 11.03 2.68 -31.08
N GLN A 646 10.41 1.52 -31.26
CA GLN A 646 8.94 1.38 -31.34
C GLN A 646 8.25 1.86 -30.05
N CYS A 647 8.82 1.51 -28.89
CA CYS A 647 8.36 1.99 -27.60
C CYS A 647 8.48 3.52 -27.49
N GLY A 648 9.64 4.07 -27.85
CA GLY A 648 9.90 5.51 -27.80
C GLY A 648 8.92 6.30 -28.68
N THR A 649 8.65 5.83 -29.90
CA THR A 649 7.65 6.44 -30.79
C THR A 649 6.24 6.38 -30.21
N CYS A 650 5.85 5.26 -29.57
CA CYS A 650 4.53 5.13 -28.95
C CYS A 650 4.32 6.15 -27.83
N ILE A 651 5.31 6.36 -26.96
CA ILE A 651 5.23 7.33 -25.84
C ILE A 651 4.88 8.74 -26.34
N LEU A 652 5.29 9.09 -27.55
CA LEU A 652 4.99 10.40 -28.13
C LEU A 652 3.54 10.55 -28.54
N GLY A 653 2.88 9.48 -28.97
CA GLY A 653 1.50 9.52 -29.46
C GLY A 653 0.46 9.08 -28.43
N ALA A 654 0.85 8.25 -27.45
CA ALA A 654 -0.08 7.70 -26.48
C ALA A 654 -0.46 8.73 -25.41
N SER A 655 -1.71 8.68 -24.96
CA SER A 655 -2.22 9.48 -23.83
C SER A 655 -1.63 9.01 -22.49
N ASN A 656 -1.27 7.73 -22.38
CA ASN A 656 -0.63 7.14 -21.21
C ASN A 656 0.61 6.32 -21.65
N PRO A 657 1.84 6.70 -21.24
CA PRO A 657 3.07 5.97 -21.56
C PRO A 657 3.05 4.49 -21.14
N TRP A 658 2.32 4.14 -20.07
CA TRP A 658 2.21 2.76 -19.60
C TRP A 658 1.52 1.84 -20.61
N ASP A 659 0.60 2.36 -21.42
CA ASP A 659 -0.08 1.56 -22.44
C ASP A 659 0.90 1.03 -23.49
N CYS A 660 1.96 1.79 -23.79
CA CYS A 660 3.03 1.34 -24.67
C CYS A 660 3.75 0.11 -24.09
N SER A 661 4.05 0.10 -22.78
CA SER A 661 4.66 -1.05 -22.11
C SER A 661 3.72 -2.27 -22.09
N ASN A 662 2.42 -2.04 -21.93
CA ASN A 662 1.42 -3.08 -21.98
C ASN A 662 1.40 -3.74 -23.38
N CYS A 663 1.39 -2.93 -24.45
CA CYS A 663 1.50 -3.43 -25.82
C CYS A 663 2.75 -4.28 -26.06
N ILE A 664 3.89 -3.94 -25.45
CA ILE A 664 5.12 -4.73 -25.55
C ILE A 664 4.98 -6.08 -24.84
N THR A 665 4.34 -6.08 -23.68
CA THR A 665 4.20 -7.25 -22.80
C THR A 665 3.20 -8.26 -23.36
N VAL A 666 2.02 -7.79 -23.78
CA VAL A 666 0.93 -8.69 -24.20
C VAL A 666 1.15 -9.37 -25.55
N THR A 667 2.12 -8.89 -26.33
CA THR A 667 2.42 -9.37 -27.68
C THR A 667 3.72 -10.16 -27.77
N SER A 668 4.56 -10.14 -26.73
CA SER A 668 5.91 -10.72 -26.78
C SER A 668 5.93 -12.24 -26.93
N GLY A 669 4.85 -12.92 -26.53
CA GLY A 669 4.70 -14.37 -26.68
C GLY A 669 4.07 -14.83 -28.00
N LEU A 670 3.76 -13.92 -28.92
CA LEU A 670 3.11 -14.25 -30.19
C LEU A 670 4.14 -14.63 -31.26
N SER A 671 3.79 -15.58 -32.14
CA SER A 671 4.65 -15.99 -33.25
C SER A 671 4.98 -14.85 -34.23
N ASP A 672 4.13 -13.82 -34.29
CA ASP A 672 4.30 -12.59 -35.08
C ASP A 672 4.42 -11.33 -34.19
N ALA A 673 5.09 -11.46 -33.03
CA ALA A 673 5.21 -10.42 -32.01
C ALA A 673 5.56 -9.01 -32.53
N ALA A 674 6.40 -8.89 -33.57
CA ALA A 674 6.73 -7.59 -34.15
C ALA A 674 5.52 -6.90 -34.81
N THR A 675 4.76 -7.65 -35.61
CA THR A 675 3.53 -7.18 -36.26
C THR A 675 2.43 -6.89 -35.25
N ALA A 676 2.29 -7.75 -34.24
CA ALA A 676 1.34 -7.57 -33.15
C ALA A 676 1.65 -6.31 -32.33
N ARG A 677 2.92 -6.07 -31.98
CA ARG A 677 3.35 -4.83 -31.31
C ARG A 677 3.04 -3.61 -32.14
N ALA A 678 3.40 -3.62 -33.42
CA ALA A 678 3.15 -2.48 -34.30
C ALA A 678 1.65 -2.15 -34.41
N SER A 679 0.79 -3.16 -34.53
CA SER A 679 -0.67 -2.97 -34.55
C SER A 679 -1.20 -2.45 -33.21
N CYS A 680 -0.65 -2.91 -32.08
CA CYS A 680 -0.99 -2.42 -30.76
C CYS A 680 -0.61 -0.95 -30.55
N MET A 681 0.64 -0.58 -30.86
CA MET A 681 1.11 0.80 -30.75
C MET A 681 0.37 1.74 -31.71
N SER A 682 0.03 1.28 -32.91
CA SER A 682 -0.81 2.04 -33.85
C SER A 682 -2.20 2.26 -33.26
N CYS A 683 -2.81 1.22 -32.68
CA CYS A 683 -4.11 1.34 -32.01
C CYS A 683 -4.10 2.42 -30.92
N LEU A 684 -3.05 2.46 -30.07
CA LEU A 684 -2.92 3.46 -29.00
C LEU A 684 -2.88 4.90 -29.48
N THR A 685 -2.36 5.12 -30.69
CA THR A 685 -2.07 6.46 -31.22
C THR A 685 -3.09 6.93 -32.26
N THR A 686 -3.87 6.01 -32.84
CA THR A 686 -4.80 6.29 -33.94
C THR A 686 -6.26 6.05 -33.59
N THR A 687 -6.56 5.45 -32.44
CA THR A 687 -7.93 5.11 -32.02
C THR A 687 -8.25 5.66 -30.64
N THR A 688 -9.55 5.75 -30.33
CA THR A 688 -10.06 6.22 -29.03
C THR A 688 -10.54 5.07 -28.12
N ILE A 689 -10.28 3.81 -28.50
CA ILE A 689 -10.82 2.64 -27.77
C ILE A 689 -10.09 2.36 -26.45
N GLY A 690 -9.02 3.09 -26.17
CA GLY A 690 -8.26 3.02 -24.92
C GLY A 690 -7.21 1.91 -24.90
N GLY A 691 -6.20 2.07 -24.05
CA GLY A 691 -5.02 1.21 -24.05
C GLY A 691 -5.28 -0.24 -23.66
N TYR A 692 -6.24 -0.48 -22.76
CA TYR A 692 -6.69 -1.82 -22.42
C TYR A 692 -7.25 -2.56 -23.65
N ALA A 693 -8.16 -1.93 -24.40
CA ALA A 693 -8.76 -2.55 -25.57
C ALA A 693 -7.75 -2.79 -26.69
N CYS A 694 -6.82 -1.84 -26.90
CA CYS A 694 -5.70 -2.05 -27.82
C CYS A 694 -4.83 -3.24 -27.40
N GLY A 695 -4.52 -3.37 -26.11
CA GLY A 695 -3.78 -4.52 -25.58
C GLY A 695 -4.52 -5.84 -25.81
N GLU A 696 -5.78 -5.95 -25.38
CA GLU A 696 -6.56 -7.19 -25.50
C GLU A 696 -6.80 -7.60 -26.95
N CYS A 697 -7.15 -6.67 -27.84
CA CYS A 697 -7.34 -7.00 -29.24
C CYS A 697 -6.05 -7.48 -29.90
N ASN A 698 -4.88 -6.99 -29.48
CA ASN A 698 -3.60 -7.37 -30.07
C ASN A 698 -2.98 -8.65 -29.50
N LYS A 699 -3.58 -9.27 -28.47
CA LYS A 699 -3.27 -10.64 -28.03
C LYS A 699 -3.75 -11.70 -29.02
N LEU A 700 -4.65 -11.34 -29.93
CA LEU A 700 -5.22 -12.29 -30.90
C LEU A 700 -4.16 -12.77 -31.89
N ALA A 701 -4.26 -14.03 -32.28
CA ALA A 701 -3.21 -14.73 -33.01
C ALA A 701 -3.00 -14.27 -34.47
N THR A 702 -3.98 -13.60 -35.08
CA THR A 702 -3.90 -13.18 -36.49
C THR A 702 -4.19 -11.69 -36.65
N ALA A 703 -3.52 -11.03 -37.60
CA ALA A 703 -3.74 -9.62 -37.90
C ALA A 703 -5.21 -9.28 -38.17
N THR A 704 -5.92 -10.15 -38.91
CA THR A 704 -7.35 -10.01 -39.19
C THR A 704 -8.21 -10.05 -37.91
N ALA A 705 -7.88 -10.92 -36.95
CA ALA A 705 -8.61 -10.96 -35.68
C ALA A 705 -8.38 -9.69 -34.85
N ARG A 706 -7.16 -9.17 -34.84
CA ARG A 706 -6.80 -7.92 -34.14
C ARG A 706 -7.58 -6.73 -34.70
N SER A 707 -7.57 -6.55 -36.03
CA SER A 707 -8.26 -5.43 -36.68
C SER A 707 -9.79 -5.53 -36.54
N THR A 708 -10.33 -6.74 -36.62
CA THR A 708 -11.77 -6.98 -36.40
C THR A 708 -12.17 -6.64 -34.97
N CYS A 709 -11.38 -7.05 -33.98
CA CYS A 709 -11.61 -6.71 -32.57
C CYS A 709 -11.55 -5.18 -32.36
N GLN A 710 -10.52 -4.51 -32.86
CA GLN A 710 -10.37 -3.05 -32.73
C GLN A 710 -11.56 -2.31 -33.36
N THR A 711 -11.99 -2.73 -34.56
CA THR A 711 -13.16 -2.14 -35.25
C THR A 711 -14.44 -2.38 -34.47
N CYS A 712 -14.61 -3.57 -33.92
CA CYS A 712 -15.76 -3.93 -33.09
C CYS A 712 -15.83 -3.04 -31.83
N VAL A 713 -14.71 -2.84 -31.14
CA VAL A 713 -14.67 -1.96 -29.96
C VAL A 713 -14.90 -0.51 -30.35
N ALA A 714 -14.33 -0.05 -31.47
CA ALA A 714 -14.57 1.29 -31.99
C ALA A 714 -16.05 1.53 -32.33
N GLY A 715 -16.79 0.47 -32.68
CA GLY A 715 -18.24 0.48 -32.85
C GLY A 715 -19.06 0.53 -31.55
N GLY A 716 -18.43 0.75 -30.39
CA GLY A 716 -19.09 0.89 -29.08
C GLY A 716 -19.41 -0.43 -28.37
N LYS A 717 -18.82 -1.54 -28.83
CA LYS A 717 -18.99 -2.86 -28.21
C LYS A 717 -17.93 -3.12 -27.13
N GLY A 718 -18.28 -3.92 -26.13
CA GLY A 718 -17.33 -4.29 -25.08
C GLY A 718 -16.18 -5.13 -25.63
N VAL A 719 -14.95 -4.89 -25.16
CA VAL A 719 -13.74 -5.61 -25.63
C VAL A 719 -13.86 -7.13 -25.51
N TRP A 720 -14.52 -7.62 -24.45
CA TRP A 720 -14.78 -9.04 -24.26
C TRP A 720 -15.77 -9.64 -25.28
N GLU A 721 -16.68 -8.83 -25.84
CA GLU A 721 -17.55 -9.26 -26.94
C GLU A 721 -16.74 -9.37 -28.24
N CYS A 722 -15.76 -8.46 -28.40
CA CYS A 722 -14.97 -8.31 -29.62
C CYS A 722 -13.73 -9.23 -29.70
N SER A 723 -13.18 -9.68 -28.57
CA SER A 723 -11.96 -10.50 -28.51
C SER A 723 -12.20 -12.01 -28.55
N GLN A 724 -13.45 -12.46 -28.61
CA GLN A 724 -13.78 -13.89 -28.62
C GLN A 724 -13.60 -14.50 -30.03
N PRO A 725 -13.03 -15.73 -30.16
CA PRO A 725 -12.83 -16.41 -31.44
C PRO A 725 -14.11 -16.75 -32.24
N SER A 726 -15.30 -16.29 -31.81
CA SER A 726 -16.58 -16.73 -32.37
C SER A 726 -17.72 -15.71 -32.24
N ALA A 727 -17.44 -14.42 -32.45
CA ALA A 727 -18.49 -13.42 -32.66
C ALA A 727 -19.43 -13.76 -33.85
N GLY A 728 -19.03 -14.70 -34.74
CA GLY A 728 -19.85 -15.20 -35.84
C GLY A 728 -20.71 -16.45 -35.59
N ARG A 729 -20.56 -17.21 -34.47
CA ARG A 729 -21.30 -18.49 -34.28
C ARG A 729 -22.42 -18.47 -33.25
N ARG A 730 -22.48 -17.48 -32.35
CA ARG A 730 -23.57 -17.43 -31.34
C ARG A 730 -24.91 -16.89 -31.87
N ARG A 731 -24.96 -16.38 -33.12
CA ARG A 731 -26.21 -15.96 -33.76
C ARG A 731 -27.06 -17.11 -34.33
N LEU A 732 -26.53 -18.33 -34.43
CA LEU A 732 -27.28 -19.48 -34.95
C LEU A 732 -27.88 -20.39 -33.85
N LEU A 733 -27.42 -20.29 -32.60
CA LEU A 733 -27.95 -21.12 -31.51
C LEU A 733 -29.10 -20.46 -30.71
N ARG A 734 -29.39 -19.18 -30.95
CA ARG A 734 -30.56 -18.49 -30.34
C ARG A 734 -31.83 -18.54 -31.20
N LYS A 735 -31.80 -19.12 -32.41
CA LYS A 735 -32.99 -19.25 -33.28
C LYS A 735 -33.72 -20.59 -33.16
N ASN A 736 -33.18 -21.59 -32.46
CA ASN A 736 -33.79 -22.93 -32.34
C ASN A 736 -34.31 -23.28 -30.94
N LEU A 737 -34.53 -22.29 -30.07
CA LEU A 737 -35.24 -22.47 -28.79
C LEU A 737 -36.54 -21.67 -28.70
N SER A 738 -37.07 -21.28 -29.85
CA SER A 738 -38.43 -20.77 -30.00
C SER A 738 -39.07 -21.42 -31.23
N ALA A 739 -39.35 -22.72 -31.12
CA ALA A 739 -40.29 -23.49 -31.93
C ALA A 739 -40.72 -24.72 -31.10
#